data_AF-A0A931YMG0-F1
#
_entry.id   AF-A0A931YMG0-F1
#
_cell.length_a   1.000
_cell.length_b   1.000
_cell.length_c   1.000
_cell.angle_alpha   90.00
_cell.angle_beta   90.00
_cell.angle_gamma   90.00
#
_symmetry.space_group_name_H-M   'P 1'
#
loop_
_entity.id
_entity.type
_entity.pdbx_description
1 polymer ?
#
loop_
_entity_poly.entity_id
_entity_poly.type
_entity_poly.pdbx_seq_one_letter_code
_entity_poly.pdbx_strand_id
1 'polypeptide(L)'
;MEGFSDFGRMRLAAVRATAWSAWKGHQRYAWLLFGVLGFVGLVFVGIGVRFLKLQAMFGVLGFAAFLNILIFCYAHRIVVFLMQCEEPAGEVRVRLERIFQEILPQSGLAAMPKYYIARRMEDPNAFAFGSGIRGAYGVAVTQGILDLLDDEELAAVLAHELGHLRARDTTLMTMVSVLLSVTNRVLGHFRKVGRVAWGIALVLEGAMYIPRVVASGVAQLREFAADAFSVFCIGSPAVLIRAFEKLEAWQEAHADRKADWWFAWRSMDELLLTHPGMDVRKKFLRELAEVRELRMGRRLWTWWKENPIPQWMREMLTAFAVMLCIFVVGYFPAPVITHAYIFEGVIRNWYGEVLTVLGLIVGGMLSRKYAHSRSWKRTLPIVAGCLLVPMILSTVASWVLRGVVEYQLYRDADFLEVDTKPRVSPHLVRYTPERVAVEEILRRTQTSEFTPGTVRAIGTPHGVAYIAPLVPQGVVSTFVEHNAGFMYFDDGGTEEDRPRVTMLRTEPFVFGEGMEVLDDIHRRLITEIGFFKSYPEISYVPVRTNGVVTEVIGVVPYIDYRLAWGLFIPEWGGVVLFHASGQLERLTPQEAIADPRLRAAHRLFPEELARRYVEAQRYDQGVLSGWYRRGGKIEVPKLPAGEQMPYFLPMEDGTYQYLTMAEPDGDAYSLMRVYMVHALTGERTYYRHDRDGRDQNLQGPAKVLSYAKQIPGYNWYEESGSGASGSYRLVESRPVTRSDRLYYMLSITPVDYARVVGTVFVDAETNAVIGPFGDRASTFAWLAGEAVVPWEPQKHAEPWCAALQVTCAQISQLCPTTTMGPELEHGGMDGSLLTQP
;
A
#
# COMPACT_ATOMS: atom_id res chain seq x y z
N MET A 1 54.88 -43.28 -28.93
CA MET A 1 53.49 -43.13 -29.38
C MET A 1 52.49 -42.99 -28.21
N GLU A 2 52.85 -42.41 -27.05
CA GLU A 2 51.87 -42.18 -25.95
C GLU A 2 51.91 -40.78 -25.30
N GLY A 3 52.72 -39.83 -25.81
CA GLY A 3 52.89 -38.52 -25.17
C GLY A 3 51.98 -37.37 -25.65
N PHE A 4 51.09 -37.60 -26.62
CA PHE A 4 50.30 -36.52 -27.25
C PHE A 4 48.80 -36.50 -26.87
N SER A 5 48.33 -37.44 -26.04
CA SER A 5 46.91 -37.59 -25.74
C SER A 5 46.43 -36.82 -24.49
N ASP A 6 47.33 -36.44 -23.56
CA ASP A 6 46.93 -35.77 -22.31
C ASP A 6 46.86 -34.24 -22.38
N PHE A 7 47.63 -33.62 -23.26
CA PHE A 7 47.65 -32.15 -23.38
C PHE A 7 46.40 -31.58 -24.06
N GLY A 8 45.81 -32.33 -25.01
CA GLY A 8 44.51 -32.00 -25.63
C GLY A 8 43.34 -32.22 -24.66
N ARG A 9 43.40 -33.26 -23.83
CA ARG A 9 42.36 -33.59 -22.83
C ARG A 9 42.23 -32.52 -21.73
N MET A 10 43.35 -31.93 -21.28
CA MET A 10 43.34 -30.84 -20.29
C MET A 10 42.74 -29.53 -20.84
N ARG A 11 43.00 -29.17 -22.11
CA ARG A 11 42.41 -27.99 -22.75
C ARG A 11 40.90 -28.16 -22.96
N LEU A 12 40.45 -29.35 -23.38
CA LEU A 12 39.03 -29.69 -23.49
C LEU A 12 38.31 -29.66 -22.13
N ALA A 13 38.95 -30.10 -21.04
CA ALA A 13 38.36 -30.10 -19.71
C ALA A 13 38.12 -28.68 -19.16
N ALA A 14 39.05 -27.75 -19.43
CA ALA A 14 38.91 -26.34 -19.05
C ALA A 14 37.84 -25.60 -19.89
N VAL A 15 37.79 -25.86 -21.19
CA VAL A 15 36.71 -25.37 -22.08
C VAL A 15 35.37 -25.92 -21.64
N ARG A 16 35.30 -27.24 -21.36
CA ARG A 16 34.13 -27.93 -20.79
C ARG A 16 33.67 -27.21 -19.53
N ALA A 17 34.51 -27.02 -18.52
CA ALA A 17 34.07 -26.44 -17.23
C ALA A 17 33.55 -25.00 -17.34
N THR A 18 34.10 -24.20 -18.25
CA THR A 18 33.84 -22.75 -18.31
C THR A 18 32.66 -22.39 -19.21
N ALA A 19 32.55 -23.03 -20.39
CA ALA A 19 31.34 -22.96 -21.19
C ALA A 19 30.16 -23.56 -20.41
N TRP A 20 30.41 -24.63 -19.62
CA TRP A 20 29.40 -25.31 -18.81
C TRP A 20 28.88 -24.49 -17.62
N SER A 21 29.72 -23.71 -16.93
CA SER A 21 29.27 -22.88 -15.79
C SER A 21 28.41 -21.71 -16.26
N ALA A 22 28.78 -21.06 -17.37
CA ALA A 22 27.97 -20.05 -18.04
C ALA A 22 26.64 -20.65 -18.54
N TRP A 23 26.69 -21.84 -19.15
CA TRP A 23 25.54 -22.58 -19.68
C TRP A 23 24.52 -23.02 -18.61
N LYS A 24 24.97 -23.50 -17.43
CA LYS A 24 24.08 -23.85 -16.30
C LYS A 24 23.44 -22.61 -15.64
N GLY A 25 24.14 -21.49 -15.59
CA GLY A 25 23.60 -20.24 -15.06
C GLY A 25 22.35 -19.80 -15.83
N HIS A 26 22.40 -19.89 -17.16
CA HIS A 26 21.33 -19.46 -18.05
C HIS A 26 20.07 -20.34 -17.94
N GLN A 27 20.21 -21.64 -17.69
CA GLN A 27 19.05 -22.50 -17.41
C GLN A 27 18.33 -22.08 -16.12
N ARG A 28 19.04 -21.71 -15.05
CA ARG A 28 18.43 -21.25 -13.79
C ARG A 28 17.63 -19.97 -13.96
N TYR A 29 18.15 -19.01 -14.76
CA TYR A 29 17.43 -17.77 -15.07
C TYR A 29 16.19 -18.01 -15.95
N ALA A 30 16.25 -18.95 -16.90
CA ALA A 30 15.08 -19.35 -17.68
C ALA A 30 13.99 -20.02 -16.81
N TRP A 31 14.39 -20.86 -15.85
CA TRP A 31 13.46 -21.46 -14.88
C TRP A 31 12.88 -20.42 -13.90
N LEU A 32 13.68 -19.46 -13.44
CA LEU A 32 13.21 -18.34 -12.61
C LEU A 32 12.24 -17.44 -13.37
N LEU A 33 12.55 -17.08 -14.61
CA LEU A 33 11.67 -16.33 -15.49
C LEU A 33 10.34 -17.06 -15.70
N PHE A 34 10.39 -18.38 -15.92
CA PHE A 34 9.18 -19.21 -16.05
C PHE A 34 8.37 -19.26 -14.74
N GLY A 35 9.03 -19.35 -13.59
CA GLY A 35 8.37 -19.28 -12.28
C GLY A 35 7.69 -17.93 -12.05
N VAL A 36 8.34 -16.83 -12.43
CA VAL A 36 7.77 -15.46 -12.35
C VAL A 36 6.59 -15.30 -13.30
N LEU A 37 6.70 -15.73 -14.55
CA LEU A 37 5.59 -15.65 -15.52
C LEU A 37 4.41 -16.55 -15.13
N GLY A 38 4.68 -17.73 -14.59
CA GLY A 38 3.67 -18.64 -14.04
C GLY A 38 2.96 -18.04 -12.83
N PHE A 39 3.69 -17.41 -11.92
CA PHE A 39 3.13 -16.72 -10.75
C PHE A 39 2.28 -15.51 -11.13
N VAL A 40 2.78 -14.67 -12.04
CA VAL A 40 2.02 -13.53 -12.60
C VAL A 40 0.73 -14.03 -13.26
N GLY A 41 0.81 -15.10 -14.08
CA GLY A 41 -0.37 -15.74 -14.64
C GLY A 41 -1.37 -16.24 -13.58
N LEU A 42 -0.88 -16.86 -12.51
CA LEU A 42 -1.71 -17.37 -11.40
C LEU A 42 -2.42 -16.25 -10.63
N VAL A 43 -1.75 -15.12 -10.41
CA VAL A 43 -2.31 -13.92 -9.78
C VAL A 43 -3.44 -13.33 -10.65
N PHE A 44 -3.23 -13.24 -11.96
CA PHE A 44 -4.27 -12.80 -12.90
C PHE A 44 -5.46 -13.77 -12.98
N VAL A 45 -5.19 -15.08 -12.89
CA VAL A 45 -6.24 -16.10 -12.76
C VAL A 45 -7.04 -15.88 -11.47
N GLY A 46 -6.38 -15.62 -10.33
CA GLY A 46 -7.03 -15.32 -9.04
C GLY A 46 -7.93 -14.09 -9.08
N ILE A 47 -7.51 -13.03 -9.78
CA ILE A 47 -8.32 -11.83 -10.02
C ILE A 47 -9.59 -12.18 -10.84
N GLY A 48 -9.46 -13.07 -11.84
CA GLY A 48 -10.58 -13.53 -12.67
C GLY A 48 -11.61 -14.40 -11.93
N VAL A 49 -11.16 -15.22 -10.96
CA VAL A 49 -12.05 -16.04 -10.11
C VAL A 49 -13.02 -15.17 -9.31
N ARG A 50 -12.54 -14.04 -8.77
CA ARG A 50 -13.25 -13.27 -7.74
C ARG A 50 -14.28 -12.28 -8.29
N PHE A 51 -14.15 -11.83 -9.54
CA PHE A 51 -14.97 -10.72 -10.06
C PHE A 51 -16.03 -11.08 -11.12
N LEU A 52 -15.96 -12.22 -11.83
CA LEU A 52 -16.75 -12.36 -13.07
C LEU A 52 -17.65 -13.62 -13.23
N LYS A 53 -17.83 -14.48 -12.22
CA LYS A 53 -18.60 -15.76 -12.34
C LYS A 53 -18.26 -16.54 -13.63
N LEU A 54 -16.98 -16.63 -13.98
CA LEU A 54 -16.49 -17.21 -15.24
C LEU A 54 -16.10 -18.70 -15.11
N GLN A 55 -17.02 -19.55 -14.68
CA GLN A 55 -16.78 -21.01 -14.65
C GLN A 55 -16.39 -21.58 -16.04
N ALA A 56 -16.92 -21.00 -17.12
CA ALA A 56 -16.57 -21.35 -18.49
C ALA A 56 -15.11 -21.00 -18.87
N MET A 57 -14.54 -19.93 -18.29
CA MET A 57 -13.14 -19.54 -18.56
C MET A 57 -12.15 -20.53 -17.95
N PHE A 58 -12.44 -21.08 -16.77
CA PHE A 58 -11.62 -22.14 -16.17
C PHE A 58 -11.69 -23.44 -16.97
N GLY A 59 -12.85 -23.76 -17.54
CA GLY A 59 -12.98 -24.85 -18.51
C GLY A 59 -12.11 -24.64 -19.75
N VAL A 60 -12.15 -23.44 -20.34
CA VAL A 60 -11.35 -23.09 -21.54
C VAL A 60 -9.85 -23.03 -21.24
N LEU A 61 -9.44 -22.44 -20.12
CA LEU A 61 -8.05 -22.36 -19.67
C LEU A 61 -7.50 -23.75 -19.30
N GLY A 62 -8.27 -24.53 -18.54
CA GLY A 62 -7.95 -25.89 -18.19
C GLY A 62 -7.84 -26.79 -19.42
N PHE A 63 -8.78 -26.67 -20.37
CA PHE A 63 -8.74 -27.40 -21.63
C PHE A 63 -7.59 -26.97 -22.54
N ALA A 64 -7.30 -25.67 -22.63
CA ALA A 64 -6.17 -25.15 -23.39
C ALA A 64 -4.83 -25.58 -22.78
N ALA A 65 -4.68 -25.53 -21.46
CA ALA A 65 -3.51 -26.05 -20.76
C ALA A 65 -3.37 -27.56 -20.98
N PHE A 66 -4.46 -28.31 -20.83
CA PHE A 66 -4.50 -29.75 -21.09
C PHE A 66 -4.08 -30.11 -22.52
N LEU A 67 -4.64 -29.45 -23.55
CA LEU A 67 -4.27 -29.68 -24.94
C LEU A 67 -2.80 -29.34 -25.21
N ASN A 68 -2.28 -28.27 -24.62
CA ASN A 68 -0.87 -27.92 -24.78
C ASN A 68 0.07 -28.89 -24.07
N ILE A 69 -0.30 -29.39 -22.88
CA ILE A 69 0.42 -30.47 -22.19
C ILE A 69 0.39 -31.75 -23.04
N LEU A 70 -0.74 -32.05 -23.68
CA LEU A 70 -0.85 -33.18 -24.60
C LEU A 70 0.09 -33.00 -25.80
N ILE A 71 0.09 -31.84 -26.44
CA ILE A 71 1.03 -31.50 -27.54
C ILE A 71 2.48 -31.63 -27.07
N PHE A 72 2.82 -31.13 -25.88
CA PHE A 72 4.16 -31.23 -25.32
C PHE A 72 4.58 -32.70 -25.07
N CYS A 73 3.69 -33.52 -24.49
CA CYS A 73 3.93 -34.94 -24.25
C CYS A 73 4.06 -35.76 -25.55
N TYR A 74 3.33 -35.38 -26.60
CA TYR A 74 3.32 -36.08 -27.90
C TYR A 74 4.16 -35.38 -28.98
N ALA A 75 4.92 -34.33 -28.64
CA ALA A 75 5.64 -33.48 -29.60
C ALA A 75 6.51 -34.27 -30.59
N HIS A 76 7.25 -35.27 -30.10
CA HIS A 76 8.05 -36.15 -30.95
C HIS A 76 7.20 -36.87 -32.02
N ARG A 77 6.05 -37.46 -31.65
CA ARG A 77 5.18 -38.17 -32.59
C ARG A 77 4.49 -37.22 -33.57
N ILE A 78 4.10 -36.03 -33.08
CA ILE A 78 3.48 -34.99 -33.90
C ILE A 78 4.45 -34.53 -34.99
N VAL A 79 5.71 -34.25 -34.65
CA VAL A 79 6.73 -33.83 -35.64
C VAL A 79 7.01 -34.94 -36.64
N VAL A 80 7.19 -36.18 -36.19
CA VAL A 80 7.40 -37.34 -37.09
C VAL A 80 6.26 -37.48 -38.09
N PHE A 81 5.01 -37.33 -37.63
CA PHE A 81 3.84 -37.39 -38.49
C PHE A 81 3.75 -36.20 -39.45
N LEU A 82 3.90 -34.97 -38.95
CA LEU A 82 3.75 -33.75 -39.74
C LEU A 82 4.82 -33.62 -40.81
N MET A 83 6.05 -34.01 -40.51
CA MET A 83 7.20 -33.89 -41.41
C MET A 83 7.40 -35.14 -42.29
N GLN A 84 6.51 -36.14 -42.17
CA GLN A 84 6.61 -37.42 -42.87
C GLN A 84 8.01 -38.02 -42.69
N CYS A 85 8.44 -38.07 -41.43
CA CYS A 85 9.75 -38.59 -41.06
C CYS A 85 9.79 -40.11 -41.24
N GLU A 86 10.75 -40.57 -42.04
CA GLU A 86 11.04 -41.98 -42.27
C GLU A 86 12.36 -42.36 -41.60
N GLU A 87 12.49 -43.60 -41.15
CA GLU A 87 13.80 -44.12 -40.72
C GLU A 87 14.70 -44.28 -41.95
N PRO A 88 15.95 -43.80 -41.91
CA PRO A 88 16.87 -43.94 -43.04
C PRO A 88 17.16 -45.41 -43.32
N ALA A 89 17.27 -45.76 -44.60
CA ALA A 89 17.59 -47.10 -45.08
C ALA A 89 18.81 -47.08 -46.01
N GLY A 90 19.43 -48.26 -46.21
CA GLY A 90 20.54 -48.44 -47.15
C GLY A 90 21.78 -47.60 -46.81
N GLU A 91 22.40 -47.02 -47.84
CA GLU A 91 23.65 -46.26 -47.73
C GLU A 91 23.50 -44.99 -46.88
N VAL A 92 22.33 -44.34 -46.91
CA VAL A 92 22.06 -43.13 -46.11
C VAL A 92 22.09 -43.44 -44.62
N ARG A 93 21.57 -44.60 -44.22
CA ARG A 93 21.63 -45.05 -42.83
C ARG A 93 23.08 -45.25 -42.38
N VAL A 94 23.88 -45.95 -43.18
CA VAL A 94 25.30 -46.20 -42.88
C VAL A 94 26.08 -44.88 -42.78
N ARG A 95 25.82 -43.93 -43.69
CA ARG A 95 26.42 -42.59 -43.69
C ARG A 95 26.11 -41.84 -42.38
N LEU A 96 24.84 -41.77 -41.99
CA LEU A 96 24.41 -41.09 -40.76
C LEU A 96 24.92 -41.79 -39.50
N GLU A 97 24.89 -43.13 -39.44
CA GLU A 97 25.40 -43.90 -38.29
C GLU A 97 26.89 -43.63 -38.07
N ARG A 98 27.70 -43.59 -39.14
CA ARG A 98 29.13 -43.24 -39.06
C ARG A 98 29.34 -41.82 -38.50
N ILE A 99 28.64 -40.83 -39.06
CA ILE A 99 28.75 -39.43 -38.59
C ILE A 99 28.35 -39.32 -37.11
N PHE A 100 27.23 -39.94 -36.71
CA PHE A 100 26.80 -39.92 -35.31
C PHE A 100 27.78 -40.65 -34.39
N GLN A 101 28.42 -41.75 -34.82
CA GLN A 101 29.45 -42.44 -34.03
C GLN A 101 30.67 -41.56 -33.76
N GLU A 102 30.99 -40.63 -34.66
CA GLU A 102 32.11 -39.69 -34.50
C GLU A 102 31.79 -38.54 -33.54
N ILE A 103 30.57 -37.98 -33.59
CA ILE A 103 30.18 -36.80 -32.79
C ILE A 103 29.54 -37.15 -31.43
N LEU A 104 28.88 -38.31 -31.29
CA LEU A 104 28.14 -38.69 -30.08
C LEU A 104 29.03 -38.79 -28.82
N PRO A 105 30.24 -39.40 -28.85
CA PRO A 105 31.12 -39.47 -27.68
C PRO A 105 31.52 -38.09 -27.15
N GLN A 106 31.59 -37.11 -28.04
CA GLN A 106 31.96 -35.73 -27.72
C GLN A 106 30.77 -34.94 -27.16
N SER A 107 29.56 -35.25 -27.65
CA SER A 107 28.32 -34.56 -27.29
C SER A 107 27.91 -34.69 -25.81
N GLY A 108 28.36 -35.75 -25.12
CA GLY A 108 28.02 -36.03 -23.73
C GLY A 108 26.54 -36.35 -23.50
N LEU A 109 25.83 -36.84 -24.53
CA LEU A 109 24.50 -37.42 -24.42
C LEU A 109 24.59 -38.88 -23.95
N ALA A 110 23.67 -39.30 -23.08
CA ALA A 110 23.67 -40.64 -22.50
C ALA A 110 23.19 -41.75 -23.45
N ALA A 111 22.48 -41.39 -24.53
CA ALA A 111 21.97 -42.30 -25.54
C ALA A 111 21.93 -41.60 -26.90
N MET A 112 22.05 -42.38 -27.98
CA MET A 112 21.89 -41.90 -29.34
C MET A 112 20.45 -41.41 -29.56
N PRO A 113 20.22 -40.18 -30.05
CA PRO A 113 18.88 -39.74 -30.41
C PRO A 113 18.38 -40.54 -31.62
N LYS A 114 17.05 -40.65 -31.78
CA LYS A 114 16.50 -41.21 -33.01
C LYS A 114 16.76 -40.24 -34.16
N TYR A 115 17.08 -40.76 -35.34
CA TYR A 115 17.36 -39.93 -36.50
C TYR A 115 16.45 -40.33 -37.67
N TYR A 116 15.96 -39.33 -38.41
CA TYR A 116 14.95 -39.52 -39.46
C TYR A 116 15.29 -38.72 -40.72
N ILE A 117 14.73 -39.14 -41.85
CA ILE A 117 14.67 -38.36 -43.08
C ILE A 117 13.29 -37.71 -43.18
N ALA A 118 13.24 -36.37 -43.17
CA ALA A 118 11.99 -35.63 -43.37
C ALA A 118 11.68 -35.52 -44.87
N ARG A 119 10.63 -36.21 -45.33
CA ARG A 119 10.25 -36.28 -46.76
C ARG A 119 9.41 -35.10 -47.24
N ARG A 120 8.72 -34.43 -46.32
CA ARG A 120 7.81 -33.33 -46.66
C ARG A 120 8.53 -32.06 -47.15
N MET A 121 9.81 -31.92 -46.83
CA MET A 121 10.61 -30.71 -47.08
C MET A 121 11.76 -31.05 -48.02
N GLU A 122 11.78 -30.40 -49.18
CA GLU A 122 12.86 -30.53 -50.17
C GLU A 122 14.05 -29.63 -49.84
N ASP A 123 13.82 -28.55 -49.08
CA ASP A 123 14.84 -27.58 -48.71
C ASP A 123 15.93 -28.22 -47.81
N PRO A 124 17.22 -27.91 -48.03
CA PRO A 124 18.31 -28.34 -47.15
C PRO A 124 18.10 -27.84 -45.71
N ASN A 125 17.80 -28.77 -44.80
CA ASN A 125 17.62 -28.46 -43.39
C ASN A 125 17.93 -29.66 -42.48
N ALA A 126 18.34 -29.39 -41.25
CA ALA A 126 18.43 -30.35 -40.16
C ALA A 126 17.87 -29.70 -38.90
N PHE A 127 17.15 -30.46 -38.08
CA PHE A 127 16.58 -29.94 -36.84
C PHE A 127 16.43 -30.99 -35.76
N ALA A 128 16.72 -30.60 -34.53
CA ALA A 128 16.42 -31.34 -33.31
C ALA A 128 14.98 -31.10 -32.81
N PHE A 129 14.30 -32.15 -32.37
CA PHE A 129 12.93 -32.06 -31.85
C PHE A 129 12.65 -33.07 -30.73
N GLY A 130 11.56 -32.81 -30.00
CA GLY A 130 11.10 -33.65 -28.88
C GLY A 130 11.17 -32.94 -27.54
N SER A 131 10.28 -33.32 -26.63
CA SER A 131 10.11 -32.68 -25.31
C SER A 131 11.07 -33.20 -24.24
N GLY A 132 11.78 -34.30 -24.52
CA GLY A 132 12.73 -34.89 -23.59
C GLY A 132 12.11 -35.70 -22.44
N ILE A 133 10.78 -35.72 -22.34
CA ILE A 133 10.05 -36.63 -21.44
C ILE A 133 10.37 -38.06 -21.87
N ARG A 134 10.85 -38.88 -20.92
CA ARG A 134 11.25 -40.29 -21.13
C ARG A 134 12.34 -40.49 -22.20
N GLY A 135 13.17 -39.47 -22.48
CA GLY A 135 14.28 -39.59 -23.44
C GLY A 135 13.87 -39.53 -24.91
N ALA A 136 12.63 -39.10 -25.22
CA ALA A 136 12.16 -38.94 -26.59
C ALA A 136 12.76 -37.67 -27.24
N TYR A 137 13.96 -37.82 -27.80
CA TYR A 137 14.63 -36.82 -28.63
C TYR A 137 14.86 -37.38 -30.04
N GLY A 138 14.62 -36.56 -31.05
CA GLY A 138 14.81 -36.89 -32.45
C GLY A 138 15.63 -35.83 -33.16
N VAL A 139 16.40 -36.23 -34.17
CA VAL A 139 17.02 -35.33 -35.14
C VAL A 139 16.47 -35.71 -36.51
N ALA A 140 16.01 -34.75 -37.30
CA ALA A 140 15.60 -35.00 -38.68
C ALA A 140 16.52 -34.25 -39.64
N VAL A 141 16.82 -34.87 -40.78
CA VAL A 141 17.53 -34.28 -41.91
C VAL A 141 16.66 -34.37 -43.15
N THR A 142 16.75 -33.40 -44.05
CA THR A 142 16.05 -33.46 -45.34
C THR A 142 16.91 -34.13 -46.41
N GLN A 143 16.32 -34.55 -47.53
CA GLN A 143 17.12 -35.06 -48.65
C GLN A 143 18.05 -33.97 -49.20
N GLY A 144 17.56 -32.72 -49.28
CA GLY A 144 18.34 -31.59 -49.77
C GLY A 144 19.63 -31.33 -48.99
N ILE A 145 19.66 -31.54 -47.67
CA ILE A 145 20.89 -31.32 -46.89
C ILE A 145 21.90 -32.46 -47.05
N LEU A 146 21.40 -33.69 -47.26
CA LEU A 146 22.24 -34.85 -47.53
C LEU A 146 22.94 -34.74 -48.89
N ASP A 147 22.26 -34.16 -49.88
CA ASP A 147 22.80 -33.97 -51.22
C ASP A 147 23.73 -32.74 -51.31
N LEU A 148 23.50 -31.72 -50.48
CA LEU A 148 24.25 -30.46 -50.50
C LEU A 148 25.57 -30.51 -49.71
N LEU A 149 25.57 -31.15 -48.54
CA LEU A 149 26.71 -31.13 -47.62
C LEU A 149 27.55 -32.41 -47.71
N ASP A 150 28.86 -32.25 -47.63
CA ASP A 150 29.78 -33.38 -47.44
C ASP A 150 29.72 -33.95 -46.02
N ASP A 151 30.45 -35.03 -45.74
CA ASP A 151 30.39 -35.70 -44.43
C ASP A 151 30.89 -34.82 -43.28
N GLU A 152 31.92 -33.99 -43.50
CA GLU A 152 32.47 -33.12 -42.46
C GLU A 152 31.49 -31.97 -42.14
N GLU A 153 30.92 -31.36 -43.18
CA GLU A 153 29.95 -30.29 -43.07
C GLU A 153 28.64 -30.77 -42.44
N LEU A 154 28.15 -31.95 -42.86
CA LEU A 154 26.98 -32.59 -42.28
C LEU A 154 27.23 -32.96 -40.81
N ALA A 155 28.43 -33.44 -40.46
CA ALA A 155 28.81 -33.69 -39.07
C ALA A 155 28.78 -32.41 -38.23
N ALA A 156 29.23 -31.27 -38.77
CA ALA A 156 29.19 -29.99 -38.07
C ALA A 156 27.77 -29.46 -37.83
N VAL A 157 26.88 -29.59 -38.81
CA VAL A 157 25.46 -29.22 -38.65
C VAL A 157 24.77 -30.16 -37.64
N LEU A 158 25.01 -31.48 -37.73
CA LEU A 158 24.44 -32.42 -36.76
C LEU A 158 24.99 -32.21 -35.34
N ALA A 159 26.27 -31.83 -35.20
CA ALA A 159 26.84 -31.49 -33.91
C ALA A 159 26.18 -30.23 -33.29
N HIS A 160 25.80 -29.24 -34.10
CA HIS A 160 25.03 -28.08 -33.67
C HIS A 160 23.65 -28.50 -33.11
N GLU A 161 22.92 -29.35 -33.86
CA GLU A 161 21.63 -29.89 -33.43
C GLU A 161 21.70 -30.73 -32.15
N LEU A 162 22.78 -31.51 -31.98
CA LEU A 162 23.04 -32.22 -30.72
C LEU A 162 23.29 -31.27 -29.55
N GLY A 163 23.87 -30.09 -29.82
CA GLY A 163 24.03 -29.00 -28.85
C GLY A 163 22.70 -28.58 -28.26
N HIS A 164 21.69 -28.37 -29.10
CA HIS A 164 20.33 -28.05 -28.67
C HIS A 164 19.69 -29.15 -27.82
N LEU A 165 19.84 -30.42 -28.22
CA LEU A 165 19.35 -31.55 -27.43
C LEU A 165 20.03 -31.64 -26.06
N ARG A 166 21.35 -31.49 -26.03
CA ARG A 166 22.14 -31.55 -24.79
C ARG A 166 21.81 -30.41 -23.83
N ALA A 167 21.50 -29.24 -24.37
CA ALA A 167 21.11 -28.03 -23.66
C ALA A 167 19.60 -27.99 -23.29
N ARG A 168 18.82 -28.97 -23.75
CA ARG A 168 17.35 -29.04 -23.61
C ARG A 168 16.63 -27.83 -24.21
N ASP A 169 17.16 -27.30 -25.31
CA ASP A 169 16.59 -26.17 -26.06
C ASP A 169 15.21 -26.52 -26.56
N THR A 170 15.05 -27.72 -27.13
CA THR A 170 13.78 -28.20 -27.65
C THR A 170 12.71 -28.22 -26.57
N THR A 171 13.04 -28.69 -25.37
CA THR A 171 12.14 -28.66 -24.20
C THR A 171 11.79 -27.23 -23.79
N LEU A 172 12.80 -26.36 -23.64
CA LEU A 172 12.59 -24.97 -23.23
C LEU A 172 11.73 -24.20 -24.23
N MET A 173 12.07 -24.27 -25.53
CA MET A 173 11.35 -23.56 -26.58
C MET A 173 9.93 -24.08 -26.72
N THR A 174 9.70 -25.40 -26.62
CA THR A 174 8.33 -25.94 -26.63
C THR A 174 7.51 -25.41 -25.45
N MET A 175 8.10 -25.28 -24.25
CA MET A 175 7.41 -24.70 -23.09
C MET A 175 7.11 -23.20 -23.27
N VAL A 176 8.04 -22.43 -23.84
CA VAL A 176 7.85 -21.00 -24.16
C VAL A 176 6.71 -20.84 -25.18
N SER A 177 6.69 -21.66 -26.24
CA SER A 177 5.61 -21.64 -27.24
C SER A 177 4.24 -21.98 -26.65
N VAL A 178 4.18 -22.96 -25.73
CA VAL A 178 2.94 -23.31 -25.01
C VAL A 178 2.43 -22.12 -24.19
N LEU A 179 3.30 -21.46 -23.44
CA LEU A 179 2.95 -20.30 -22.62
C LEU A 179 2.42 -19.15 -23.48
N LEU A 180 3.09 -18.87 -24.60
CA LEU A 180 2.68 -17.84 -25.55
C LEU A 180 1.33 -18.16 -26.19
N SER A 181 1.10 -19.44 -26.54
CA SER A 181 -0.16 -19.92 -27.13
C SER A 181 -1.34 -19.78 -26.18
N VAL A 182 -1.18 -20.16 -24.91
CA VAL A 182 -2.22 -19.97 -23.87
C VAL A 182 -2.51 -18.49 -23.70
N THR A 183 -1.47 -17.66 -23.59
CA THR A 183 -1.61 -16.20 -23.45
C THR A 183 -2.37 -15.58 -24.62
N ASN A 184 -1.99 -15.91 -25.86
CA ASN A 184 -2.65 -15.40 -27.07
C ASN A 184 -4.13 -15.80 -27.13
N ARG A 185 -4.48 -17.02 -26.69
CA ARG A 185 -5.89 -17.47 -26.64
C ARG A 185 -6.68 -16.72 -25.59
N VAL A 186 -6.11 -16.50 -24.41
CA VAL A 186 -6.73 -15.70 -23.34
C VAL A 186 -6.99 -14.29 -23.82
N LEU A 187 -5.98 -13.65 -24.40
CA LEU A 187 -6.08 -12.32 -24.96
C LEU A 187 -7.13 -12.22 -26.08
N GLY A 188 -7.13 -13.19 -26.99
CA GLY A 188 -8.10 -13.30 -28.07
C GLY A 188 -9.54 -13.46 -27.58
N HIS A 189 -9.73 -14.09 -26.41
CA HIS A 189 -11.03 -14.17 -25.75
C HIS A 189 -11.44 -12.82 -25.16
N PHE A 190 -10.56 -12.15 -24.40
CA PHE A 190 -10.85 -10.82 -23.83
C PHE A 190 -11.17 -9.76 -24.90
N ARG A 191 -10.57 -9.86 -26.09
CA ARG A 191 -10.88 -8.99 -27.23
C ARG A 191 -12.34 -9.10 -27.71
N LYS A 192 -13.05 -10.18 -27.38
CA LYS A 192 -14.42 -10.46 -27.82
C LYS A 192 -15.50 -10.13 -26.77
N VAL A 193 -15.12 -9.77 -25.53
CA VAL A 193 -16.04 -9.70 -24.36
C VAL A 193 -16.39 -8.25 -23.96
N GLY A 194 -16.12 -7.25 -24.80
CA GLY A 194 -16.56 -5.86 -24.61
C GLY A 194 -15.43 -4.86 -24.30
N ARG A 195 -15.76 -3.56 -24.18
CA ARG A 195 -14.77 -2.45 -24.20
C ARG A 195 -13.84 -2.39 -22.99
N VAL A 196 -14.32 -2.75 -21.80
CA VAL A 196 -13.50 -2.81 -20.56
C VAL A 196 -12.55 -4.00 -20.61
N ALA A 197 -13.04 -5.16 -21.06
CA ALA A 197 -12.21 -6.34 -21.32
C ALA A 197 -11.16 -6.09 -22.41
N TRP A 198 -11.46 -5.23 -23.40
CA TRP A 198 -10.53 -4.81 -24.43
C TRP A 198 -9.40 -3.91 -23.90
N GLY A 199 -9.72 -3.01 -22.96
CA GLY A 199 -8.71 -2.20 -22.25
C GLY A 199 -7.76 -3.07 -21.41
N ILE A 200 -8.30 -4.07 -20.71
CA ILE A 200 -7.52 -5.07 -19.97
C ILE A 200 -6.66 -5.89 -20.94
N ALA A 201 -7.21 -6.30 -22.08
CA ALA A 201 -6.46 -7.00 -23.12
C ALA A 201 -5.27 -6.17 -23.62
N LEU A 202 -5.43 -4.87 -23.88
CA LEU A 202 -4.32 -4.01 -24.31
C LEU A 202 -3.21 -3.90 -23.26
N VAL A 203 -3.57 -3.78 -21.99
CA VAL A 203 -2.60 -3.74 -20.88
C VAL A 203 -1.87 -5.08 -20.76
N LEU A 204 -2.59 -6.20 -20.87
CA LEU A 204 -2.00 -7.54 -20.85
C LEU A 204 -1.09 -7.78 -22.05
N GLU A 205 -1.47 -7.31 -23.24
CA GLU A 205 -0.62 -7.42 -24.44
C GLU A 205 0.66 -6.59 -24.29
N GLY A 206 0.56 -5.39 -23.72
CA GLY A 206 1.72 -4.56 -23.36
C GLY A 206 2.64 -5.25 -22.35
N ALA A 207 2.07 -5.85 -21.30
CA ALA A 207 2.81 -6.59 -20.28
C ALA A 207 3.50 -7.85 -20.84
N MET A 208 2.86 -8.52 -21.80
CA MET A 208 3.37 -9.76 -22.42
C MET A 208 4.31 -9.51 -23.60
N TYR A 209 4.49 -8.26 -24.04
CA TYR A 209 5.49 -7.89 -25.04
C TYR A 209 6.92 -8.10 -24.51
N ILE A 210 7.17 -7.76 -23.24
CA ILE A 210 8.50 -7.85 -22.63
C ILE A 210 8.99 -9.31 -22.54
N PRO A 211 8.20 -10.29 -22.05
CA PRO A 211 8.59 -11.70 -22.08
C PRO A 211 8.88 -12.25 -23.47
N ARG A 212 8.17 -11.77 -24.52
CA ARG A 212 8.47 -12.14 -25.91
C ARG A 212 9.85 -11.61 -26.33
N VAL A 213 10.16 -10.36 -26.04
CA VAL A 213 11.49 -9.79 -26.33
C VAL A 213 12.59 -10.50 -25.53
N VAL A 214 12.33 -10.89 -24.29
CA VAL A 214 13.29 -11.62 -23.45
C VAL A 214 13.51 -13.05 -23.95
N ALA A 215 12.44 -13.79 -24.27
CA ALA A 215 12.53 -15.07 -24.94
C ALA A 215 13.34 -14.95 -26.25
N SER A 216 13.26 -13.78 -26.89
CA SER A 216 14.03 -13.45 -28.08
C SER A 216 15.53 -13.46 -27.84
N GLY A 217 15.96 -12.65 -26.87
CA GLY A 217 17.37 -12.59 -26.50
C GLY A 217 17.90 -13.96 -26.06
N VAL A 218 17.09 -14.75 -25.35
CA VAL A 218 17.49 -16.08 -24.89
C VAL A 218 17.71 -17.05 -26.06
N ALA A 219 16.83 -17.10 -27.06
CA ALA A 219 17.02 -18.02 -28.17
C ALA A 219 18.26 -17.66 -29.02
N GLN A 220 18.50 -16.36 -29.28
CA GLN A 220 19.70 -15.94 -30.02
C GLN A 220 21.01 -16.33 -29.32
N LEU A 221 21.07 -16.19 -27.98
CA LEU A 221 22.23 -16.61 -27.21
C LEU A 221 22.48 -18.12 -27.26
N ARG A 222 21.41 -18.91 -27.44
CA ARG A 222 21.50 -20.37 -27.52
C ARG A 222 22.02 -20.85 -28.86
N GLU A 223 21.76 -20.12 -29.94
CA GLU A 223 22.36 -20.38 -31.26
C GLU A 223 23.89 -20.26 -31.22
N PHE A 224 24.43 -19.18 -30.63
CA PHE A 224 25.87 -19.03 -30.46
C PHE A 224 26.49 -20.13 -29.57
N ALA A 225 25.74 -20.58 -28.56
CA ALA A 225 26.16 -21.68 -27.70
C ALA A 225 26.19 -23.01 -28.45
N ALA A 226 25.21 -23.28 -29.32
CA ALA A 226 25.16 -24.46 -30.17
C ALA A 226 26.26 -24.41 -31.26
N ASP A 227 26.56 -23.24 -31.82
CA ASP A 227 27.70 -23.03 -32.73
C ASP A 227 29.03 -23.37 -32.06
N ALA A 228 29.26 -22.83 -30.85
CA ALA A 228 30.45 -23.15 -30.07
C ALA A 228 30.54 -24.66 -29.73
N PHE A 229 29.39 -25.30 -29.48
CA PHE A 229 29.33 -26.73 -29.21
C PHE A 229 29.63 -27.59 -30.45
N SER A 230 29.19 -27.17 -31.64
CA SER A 230 29.57 -27.82 -32.90
C SER A 230 31.08 -27.74 -33.12
N VAL A 231 31.69 -26.56 -32.93
CA VAL A 231 33.15 -26.39 -33.01
C VAL A 231 33.89 -27.25 -31.99
N PHE A 232 33.32 -27.43 -30.80
CA PHE A 232 33.87 -28.32 -29.78
C PHE A 232 33.86 -29.80 -30.22
N CYS A 233 32.82 -30.27 -30.90
CA CYS A 233 32.70 -31.66 -31.35
C CYS A 233 33.49 -31.95 -32.64
N ILE A 234 33.65 -30.96 -33.52
CA ILE A 234 34.34 -31.12 -34.81
C ILE A 234 35.81 -30.71 -34.72
N GLY A 235 36.14 -29.80 -33.80
CA GLY A 235 37.49 -29.28 -33.62
C GLY A 235 37.88 -28.15 -34.57
N SER A 236 36.98 -27.72 -35.46
CA SER A 236 37.25 -26.63 -36.43
C SER A 236 36.02 -25.76 -36.69
N PRO A 237 36.11 -24.43 -36.51
CA PRO A 237 35.04 -23.49 -36.90
C PRO A 237 34.90 -23.35 -38.42
N ALA A 238 35.95 -23.64 -39.19
CA ALA A 238 35.92 -23.50 -40.64
C ALA A 238 34.91 -24.46 -41.30
N VAL A 239 34.72 -25.66 -40.73
CA VAL A 239 33.80 -26.67 -41.27
C VAL A 239 32.34 -26.21 -41.19
N LEU A 240 31.93 -25.62 -40.05
CA LEU A 240 30.59 -25.07 -39.89
C LEU A 240 30.37 -23.80 -40.74
N ILE A 241 31.41 -22.97 -40.91
CA ILE A 241 31.35 -21.80 -41.81
C ILE A 241 31.10 -22.24 -43.25
N ARG A 242 31.83 -23.24 -43.77
CA ARG A 242 31.61 -23.76 -45.13
C ARG A 242 30.20 -24.32 -45.32
N ALA A 243 29.68 -25.03 -44.31
CA ALA A 243 28.31 -25.52 -44.32
C ALA A 243 27.29 -24.36 -44.41
N PHE A 244 27.47 -23.27 -43.65
CA PHE A 244 26.62 -22.09 -43.75
C PHE A 244 26.72 -21.39 -45.10
N GLU A 245 27.92 -21.27 -45.67
CA GLU A 245 28.11 -20.67 -47.01
C GLU A 245 27.38 -21.47 -48.10
N LYS A 246 27.40 -22.80 -48.04
CA LYS A 246 26.64 -23.65 -48.98
C LYS A 246 25.13 -23.53 -48.79
N LEU A 247 24.65 -23.48 -47.54
CA LEU A 247 23.22 -23.30 -47.23
C LEU A 247 22.71 -21.93 -47.68
N GLU A 248 23.50 -20.88 -47.50
CA GLU A 248 23.20 -19.51 -47.93
C GLU A 248 23.18 -19.40 -49.45
N ALA A 249 24.20 -19.92 -50.13
CA ALA A 249 24.24 -19.95 -51.60
C ALA A 249 23.06 -20.73 -52.20
N TRP A 250 22.66 -21.84 -51.55
CA TRP A 250 21.48 -22.59 -51.96
C TRP A 250 20.19 -21.77 -51.77
N GLN A 251 20.05 -21.06 -50.64
CA GLN A 251 18.89 -20.19 -50.35
C GLN A 251 18.78 -19.03 -51.33
N GLU A 252 19.90 -18.35 -51.63
CA GLU A 252 19.94 -17.25 -52.60
C GLU A 252 19.54 -17.72 -54.01
N ALA A 253 20.02 -18.90 -54.43
CA ALA A 253 19.69 -19.48 -55.72
C ALA A 253 18.21 -19.91 -55.87
N HIS A 254 17.48 -20.02 -54.75
CA HIS A 254 16.09 -20.50 -54.71
C HIS A 254 15.11 -19.48 -54.11
N ALA A 255 15.51 -18.21 -53.99
CA ALA A 255 14.72 -17.13 -53.39
C ALA A 255 13.36 -16.87 -54.08
N ASP A 256 13.22 -17.27 -55.34
CA ASP A 256 12.06 -17.02 -56.19
C ASP A 256 10.91 -18.02 -55.99
N ARG A 257 11.16 -19.14 -55.27
CA ARG A 257 10.11 -20.12 -54.94
C ARG A 257 9.12 -19.45 -53.97
N LYS A 258 7.94 -19.08 -54.49
CA LYS A 258 6.82 -18.49 -53.74
C LYS A 258 6.71 -19.12 -52.35
N ALA A 259 6.70 -18.27 -51.33
CA ALA A 259 6.57 -18.62 -49.92
C ALA A 259 5.45 -19.65 -49.68
N ASP A 260 5.83 -20.92 -49.68
CA ASP A 260 5.01 -22.00 -49.16
C ASP A 260 4.70 -21.69 -47.69
N TRP A 261 3.61 -22.26 -47.18
CA TRP A 261 3.12 -22.03 -45.80
C TRP A 261 4.21 -22.22 -44.70
N TRP A 262 5.31 -22.87 -45.06
CA TRP A 262 6.47 -23.12 -44.21
C TRP A 262 7.45 -21.95 -44.17
N PHE A 263 7.64 -21.23 -45.29
CA PHE A 263 8.19 -19.88 -45.25
C PHE A 263 7.27 -18.91 -44.49
N ALA A 264 5.95 -19.15 -44.49
CA ALA A 264 5.02 -18.36 -43.66
C ALA A 264 5.18 -18.64 -42.14
N TRP A 265 5.60 -19.85 -41.74
CA TRP A 265 5.96 -20.17 -40.36
C TRP A 265 7.33 -19.59 -40.00
N ARG A 266 8.29 -19.64 -40.93
CA ARG A 266 9.58 -18.94 -40.80
C ARG A 266 9.44 -17.40 -40.81
N SER A 267 8.42 -16.85 -41.47
CA SER A 267 8.08 -15.41 -41.41
C SER A 267 7.26 -15.05 -40.17
N MET A 268 6.64 -16.02 -39.50
CA MET A 268 6.09 -15.82 -38.16
C MET A 268 7.23 -15.70 -37.12
N ASP A 269 8.37 -16.35 -37.33
CA ASP A 269 9.61 -16.11 -36.57
C ASP A 269 10.21 -14.72 -36.83
N GLU A 270 10.04 -14.15 -38.03
CA GLU A 270 10.49 -12.78 -38.34
C GLU A 270 9.71 -11.68 -37.59
N LEU A 271 8.41 -11.87 -37.34
CA LEU A 271 7.61 -10.85 -36.66
C LEU A 271 7.73 -10.91 -35.13
N LEU A 272 8.05 -12.07 -34.57
CA LEU A 272 8.25 -12.31 -33.15
C LEU A 272 9.15 -13.56 -32.97
N LEU A 273 10.49 -13.37 -32.98
CA LEU A 273 11.55 -14.25 -32.44
C LEU A 273 12.53 -14.95 -33.44
N THR A 274 13.78 -14.43 -33.50
CA THR A 274 15.04 -15.17 -33.22
C THR A 274 15.70 -16.21 -34.15
N HIS A 275 16.57 -15.74 -35.05
CA HIS A 275 17.93 -16.32 -35.19
C HIS A 275 18.90 -15.16 -35.51
N PRO A 276 20.13 -15.14 -34.96
CA PRO A 276 21.14 -14.21 -35.46
C PRO A 276 21.43 -14.57 -36.92
N GLY A 277 21.49 -13.56 -37.80
CA GLY A 277 21.78 -13.77 -39.22
C GLY A 277 23.07 -14.58 -39.44
N MET A 278 23.11 -15.37 -40.50
CA MET A 278 24.25 -16.26 -40.79
C MET A 278 25.58 -15.50 -40.83
N ASP A 279 25.60 -14.24 -41.26
CA ASP A 279 26.79 -13.38 -41.20
C ASP A 279 27.30 -13.11 -39.79
N VAL A 280 26.39 -12.88 -38.83
CA VAL A 280 26.76 -12.65 -37.42
C VAL A 280 27.33 -13.92 -36.81
N ARG A 281 26.76 -15.09 -37.15
CA ARG A 281 27.25 -16.40 -36.72
C ARG A 281 28.60 -16.75 -37.35
N LYS A 282 28.77 -16.55 -38.66
CA LYS A 282 30.06 -16.70 -39.36
C LYS A 282 31.13 -15.79 -38.77
N LYS A 283 30.79 -14.53 -38.44
CA LYS A 283 31.70 -13.60 -37.75
C LYS A 283 32.11 -14.13 -36.38
N PHE A 284 31.15 -14.57 -35.55
CA PHE A 284 31.44 -15.20 -34.26
C PHE A 284 32.37 -16.42 -34.40
N LEU A 285 32.13 -17.28 -35.40
CA LEU A 285 32.96 -18.46 -35.67
C LEU A 285 34.38 -18.10 -36.15
N ARG A 286 34.54 -17.04 -36.95
CA ARG A 286 35.87 -16.51 -37.36
C ARG A 286 36.63 -15.95 -36.16
N GLU A 287 35.95 -15.17 -35.32
CA GLU A 287 36.54 -14.67 -34.07
C GLU A 287 36.92 -15.84 -33.14
N LEU A 288 36.10 -16.89 -33.06
CA LEU A 288 36.40 -18.10 -32.31
C LEU A 288 37.64 -18.83 -32.86
N ALA A 289 37.90 -18.76 -34.17
CA ALA A 289 39.07 -19.34 -34.83
C ALA A 289 40.39 -18.60 -34.52
N GLU A 290 40.34 -17.29 -34.32
CA GLU A 290 41.52 -16.44 -34.08
C GLU A 290 42.07 -16.54 -32.64
N VAL A 291 41.29 -17.08 -31.71
CA VAL A 291 41.68 -17.18 -30.29
C VAL A 291 42.62 -18.37 -30.07
N ARG A 292 43.92 -18.15 -30.32
CA ARG A 292 44.99 -19.18 -30.20
C ARG A 292 45.39 -19.55 -28.76
N GLU A 293 44.91 -18.84 -27.73
CA GLU A 293 45.11 -19.17 -26.32
C GLU A 293 43.80 -19.09 -25.49
N LEU A 294 43.36 -20.24 -24.99
CA LEU A 294 42.19 -20.37 -24.14
C LEU A 294 42.49 -19.91 -22.69
N ARG A 295 42.25 -18.61 -22.43
CA ARG A 295 41.79 -18.09 -21.12
C ARG A 295 40.39 -17.50 -21.24
N MET A 296 39.46 -18.24 -21.88
CA MET A 296 38.08 -17.79 -22.09
C MET A 296 37.34 -17.47 -20.77
N GLY A 297 37.65 -18.16 -19.68
CA GLY A 297 36.99 -17.94 -18.39
C GLY A 297 37.27 -16.61 -17.72
N ARG A 298 38.42 -16.00 -17.99
CA ARG A 298 38.76 -14.71 -17.39
C ARG A 298 38.24 -13.54 -18.21
N ARG A 299 38.20 -13.65 -19.55
CA ARG A 299 37.70 -12.58 -20.43
C ARG A 299 36.18 -12.50 -20.53
N LEU A 300 35.45 -13.62 -20.56
CA LEU A 300 33.99 -13.61 -20.43
C LEU A 300 33.55 -13.11 -19.04
N TRP A 301 34.31 -13.46 -18.00
CA TRP A 301 34.09 -12.98 -16.64
C TRP A 301 34.45 -11.50 -16.48
N THR A 302 35.55 -10.99 -17.05
CA THR A 302 35.88 -9.56 -17.02
C THR A 302 34.92 -8.74 -17.89
N TRP A 303 34.52 -9.23 -19.05
CA TRP A 303 33.47 -8.60 -19.87
C TRP A 303 32.14 -8.51 -19.08
N TRP A 304 31.78 -9.55 -18.32
CA TRP A 304 30.60 -9.55 -17.46
C TRP A 304 30.74 -8.68 -16.20
N LYS A 305 31.96 -8.53 -15.66
CA LYS A 305 32.27 -7.67 -14.51
C LYS A 305 32.35 -6.18 -14.89
N GLU A 306 32.79 -5.89 -16.11
CA GLU A 306 32.92 -4.56 -16.71
C GLU A 306 31.60 -4.08 -17.36
N ASN A 307 30.68 -5.01 -17.68
CA ASN A 307 29.31 -4.73 -18.13
C ASN A 307 28.31 -5.20 -17.06
N PRO A 308 28.09 -4.44 -15.96
CA PRO A 308 27.07 -4.79 -14.97
C PRO A 308 25.70 -4.90 -15.63
N ILE A 309 24.78 -5.70 -15.03
CA ILE A 309 23.38 -5.91 -15.47
C ILE A 309 22.94 -4.69 -16.31
N PRO A 310 22.75 -4.88 -17.63
CA PRO A 310 22.62 -3.73 -18.53
C PRO A 310 21.52 -2.83 -18.00
N GLN A 311 21.71 -1.52 -18.10
CA GLN A 311 20.90 -0.53 -17.39
C GLN A 311 19.38 -0.80 -17.52
N TRP A 312 18.94 -1.19 -18.72
CA TRP A 312 17.55 -1.59 -18.98
C TRP A 312 17.04 -2.76 -18.11
N MET A 313 17.89 -3.72 -17.75
CA MET A 313 17.54 -4.88 -16.91
C MET A 313 17.56 -4.52 -15.41
N ARG A 314 18.41 -3.58 -14.99
CA ARG A 314 18.31 -2.97 -13.64
C ARG A 314 17.05 -2.14 -13.51
N GLU A 315 16.76 -1.31 -14.51
CA GLU A 315 15.52 -0.54 -14.65
C GLU A 315 14.29 -1.45 -14.72
N MET A 316 14.41 -2.63 -15.34
CA MET A 316 13.33 -3.63 -15.39
C MET A 316 13.10 -4.31 -14.04
N LEU A 317 14.16 -4.66 -13.30
CA LEU A 317 14.04 -5.24 -11.96
C LEU A 317 13.52 -4.23 -10.95
N THR A 318 13.95 -2.95 -11.04
CA THR A 318 13.35 -1.89 -10.25
C THR A 318 11.92 -1.60 -10.69
N ALA A 319 11.58 -1.59 -11.98
CA ALA A 319 10.20 -1.43 -12.45
C ALA A 319 9.30 -2.59 -12.00
N PHE A 320 9.80 -3.83 -12.00
CA PHE A 320 9.08 -4.99 -11.50
C PHE A 320 8.91 -4.93 -9.98
N ALA A 321 9.95 -4.56 -9.23
CA ALA A 321 9.84 -4.34 -7.79
C ALA A 321 8.87 -3.21 -7.47
N VAL A 322 8.89 -2.11 -8.23
CA VAL A 322 7.94 -1.00 -8.11
C VAL A 322 6.52 -1.46 -8.48
N MET A 323 6.34 -2.28 -9.51
CA MET A 323 5.02 -2.78 -9.91
C MET A 323 4.46 -3.80 -8.90
N LEU A 324 5.31 -4.66 -8.34
CA LEU A 324 4.97 -5.57 -7.25
C LEU A 324 4.67 -4.79 -5.96
N CYS A 325 5.42 -3.73 -5.65
CA CYS A 325 5.11 -2.81 -4.56
C CYS A 325 3.78 -2.10 -4.82
N ILE A 326 3.53 -1.56 -6.01
CA ILE A 326 2.24 -0.96 -6.39
C ILE A 326 1.11 -2.00 -6.28
N PHE A 327 1.36 -3.28 -6.60
CA PHE A 327 0.37 -4.34 -6.46
C PHE A 327 0.12 -4.72 -5.01
N VAL A 328 1.15 -4.94 -4.19
CA VAL A 328 1.01 -5.31 -2.77
C VAL A 328 0.44 -4.14 -1.95
N VAL A 329 0.95 -2.93 -2.20
CA VAL A 329 0.50 -1.68 -1.56
C VAL A 329 -0.83 -1.19 -2.12
N GLY A 330 -1.17 -1.52 -3.37
CA GLY A 330 -2.41 -1.06 -4.01
C GLY A 330 -3.57 -2.04 -3.96
N TYR A 331 -3.33 -3.36 -3.94
CA TYR A 331 -4.37 -4.41 -4.02
C TYR A 331 -4.92 -4.81 -2.65
N PHE A 332 -4.06 -4.92 -1.62
CA PHE A 332 -4.49 -5.39 -0.30
C PHE A 332 -5.27 -4.35 0.49
N PRO A 333 -4.83 -3.08 0.57
CA PRO A 333 -5.65 -2.01 1.13
C PRO A 333 -6.65 -1.45 0.09
N ALA A 334 -6.80 -2.07 -1.09
CA ALA A 334 -7.63 -1.55 -2.18
C ALA A 334 -9.04 -1.16 -1.72
N PRO A 335 -9.81 -1.94 -0.93
CA PRO A 335 -11.14 -1.52 -0.53
C PRO A 335 -11.13 -0.25 0.34
N VAL A 336 -10.16 -0.14 1.25
CA VAL A 336 -10.01 1.00 2.18
C VAL A 336 -9.51 2.24 1.45
N ILE A 337 -8.45 2.10 0.63
CA ILE A 337 -7.93 3.17 -0.23
C ILE A 337 -9.00 3.59 -1.24
N THR A 338 -9.64 2.65 -1.92
CA THR A 338 -10.69 2.95 -2.90
C THR A 338 -11.87 3.64 -2.21
N HIS A 339 -12.24 3.24 -1.00
CA HIS A 339 -13.24 3.95 -0.21
C HIS A 339 -12.80 5.38 0.12
N ALA A 340 -11.61 5.56 0.70
CA ALA A 340 -11.07 6.86 1.06
C ALA A 340 -10.92 7.80 -0.15
N TYR A 341 -10.42 7.30 -1.27
CA TYR A 341 -10.23 8.09 -2.50
C TYR A 341 -11.51 8.25 -3.29
N ILE A 342 -12.21 7.16 -3.62
CA ILE A 342 -13.39 7.20 -4.48
C ILE A 342 -14.61 7.68 -3.70
N PHE A 343 -14.91 7.15 -2.52
CA PHE A 343 -16.09 7.58 -1.78
C PHE A 343 -15.87 8.89 -1.03
N GLU A 344 -14.95 8.92 -0.06
CA GLU A 344 -14.72 10.09 0.79
C GLU A 344 -14.11 11.28 0.04
N GLY A 345 -13.28 10.98 -0.97
CA GLY A 345 -12.64 11.96 -1.85
C GLY A 345 -13.53 12.37 -3.02
N VAL A 346 -13.78 11.45 -3.97
CA VAL A 346 -14.40 11.77 -5.26
C VAL A 346 -15.92 11.86 -5.16
N ILE A 347 -16.64 10.86 -4.66
CA ILE A 347 -18.11 10.79 -4.68
C ILE A 347 -18.69 11.84 -3.74
N ARG A 348 -18.15 11.99 -2.53
CA ARG A 348 -18.62 13.03 -1.60
C ARG A 348 -18.37 14.45 -2.12
N ASN A 349 -17.36 14.64 -2.98
CA ASN A 349 -17.01 15.94 -3.56
C ASN A 349 -17.15 16.02 -5.10
N TRP A 350 -17.98 15.14 -5.70
CA TRP A 350 -17.98 14.85 -7.14
C TRP A 350 -18.36 16.04 -8.02
N TYR A 351 -19.07 16.98 -7.42
CA TYR A 351 -19.60 18.18 -8.03
C TYR A 351 -18.54 19.17 -8.56
N GLY A 352 -17.27 19.05 -8.15
CA GLY A 352 -16.16 19.82 -8.73
C GLY A 352 -15.44 19.09 -9.88
N GLU A 353 -15.16 17.81 -9.72
CA GLU A 353 -14.19 17.11 -10.57
C GLU A 353 -14.67 16.88 -12.02
N VAL A 354 -15.97 16.71 -12.23
CA VAL A 354 -16.53 16.38 -13.56
C VAL A 354 -16.29 17.49 -14.59
N LEU A 355 -16.45 18.76 -14.20
CA LEU A 355 -16.22 19.90 -15.11
C LEU A 355 -14.74 20.07 -15.44
N THR A 356 -13.85 19.84 -14.47
CA THR A 356 -12.40 19.88 -14.69
C THR A 356 -11.95 18.78 -15.66
N VAL A 357 -12.45 17.56 -15.48
CA VAL A 357 -12.15 16.43 -16.38
C VAL A 357 -12.67 16.69 -17.80
N LEU A 358 -13.89 17.21 -17.94
CA LEU A 358 -14.43 17.60 -19.26
C LEU A 358 -13.60 18.71 -19.90
N GLY A 359 -13.16 19.71 -19.14
CA GLY A 359 -12.27 20.77 -19.61
C GLY A 359 -10.91 20.24 -20.08
N LEU A 360 -10.31 19.30 -19.34
CA LEU A 360 -9.07 18.63 -19.73
C LEU A 360 -9.23 17.82 -21.02
N ILE A 361 -10.35 17.10 -21.18
CA ILE A 361 -10.65 16.32 -22.39
C ILE A 361 -10.80 17.25 -23.60
N VAL A 362 -11.64 18.28 -23.49
CA VAL A 362 -11.90 19.23 -24.60
C VAL A 362 -10.64 20.04 -24.92
N GLY A 363 -9.95 20.54 -23.89
CA GLY A 363 -8.67 21.24 -24.02
C GLY A 363 -7.63 20.38 -24.72
N GLY A 364 -7.47 19.12 -24.31
CA GLY A 364 -6.55 18.15 -24.94
C GLY A 364 -6.92 17.81 -26.38
N MET A 365 -8.20 17.63 -26.70
CA MET A 365 -8.68 17.41 -28.06
C MET A 365 -8.38 18.61 -28.98
N LEU A 366 -8.57 19.83 -28.48
CA LEU A 366 -8.25 21.07 -29.20
C LEU A 366 -6.73 21.26 -29.34
N SER A 367 -5.95 21.03 -28.29
CA SER A 367 -4.48 21.04 -28.35
C SER A 367 -3.96 20.12 -29.45
N ARG A 368 -4.47 18.88 -29.51
CA ARG A 368 -4.07 17.90 -30.51
C ARG A 368 -4.49 18.30 -31.93
N LYS A 369 -5.70 18.84 -32.10
CA LYS A 369 -6.23 19.28 -33.40
C LYS A 369 -5.43 20.46 -33.99
N TYR A 370 -4.91 21.34 -33.15
CA TYR A 370 -4.27 22.59 -33.58
C TYR A 370 -2.74 22.64 -33.41
N ALA A 371 -2.11 21.59 -32.86
CA ALA A 371 -0.67 21.50 -32.58
C ALA A 371 0.25 21.70 -33.81
N HIS A 372 -0.25 21.47 -35.03
CA HIS A 372 0.52 21.65 -36.28
C HIS A 372 0.08 22.86 -37.11
N SER A 373 -0.86 23.68 -36.62
CA SER A 373 -1.32 24.85 -37.36
C SER A 373 -0.40 26.06 -37.15
N ARG A 374 -0.13 26.82 -38.22
CA ARG A 374 0.64 28.09 -38.19
C ARG A 374 -0.04 29.19 -37.34
N SER A 375 -1.29 28.97 -36.92
CA SER A 375 -2.11 29.86 -36.09
C SER A 375 -2.02 29.58 -34.58
N TRP A 376 -1.05 28.78 -34.11
CA TRP A 376 -0.94 28.38 -32.70
C TRP A 376 -1.06 29.53 -31.69
N LYS A 377 -0.51 30.71 -32.01
CA LYS A 377 -0.63 31.93 -31.18
C LYS A 377 -2.07 32.43 -30.99
N ARG A 378 -2.99 32.15 -31.93
CA ARG A 378 -4.43 32.47 -31.83
C ARG A 378 -5.24 31.36 -31.17
N THR A 379 -4.81 30.10 -31.26
CA THR A 379 -5.53 28.95 -30.67
C THR A 379 -5.12 28.66 -29.24
N LEU A 380 -3.91 29.06 -28.81
CA LEU A 380 -3.44 28.93 -27.43
C LEU A 380 -4.39 29.57 -26.39
N PRO A 381 -4.89 30.81 -26.55
CA PRO A 381 -5.86 31.37 -25.61
C PRO A 381 -7.20 30.62 -25.61
N ILE A 382 -7.60 30.00 -26.74
CA ILE A 382 -8.83 29.20 -26.83
C ILE A 382 -8.66 27.88 -26.05
N VAL A 383 -7.53 27.19 -26.25
CA VAL A 383 -7.17 25.97 -25.51
C VAL A 383 -7.02 26.29 -24.02
N ALA A 384 -6.29 27.35 -23.67
CA ALA A 384 -6.14 27.80 -22.29
C ALA A 384 -7.50 28.16 -21.68
N GLY A 385 -8.37 28.86 -22.41
CA GLY A 385 -9.75 29.14 -21.98
C GLY A 385 -10.58 27.87 -21.76
N CYS A 386 -10.48 26.87 -22.65
CA CYS A 386 -11.15 25.58 -22.50
C CYS A 386 -10.63 24.76 -21.31
N LEU A 387 -9.45 25.07 -20.79
CA LEU A 387 -8.88 24.44 -19.59
C LEU A 387 -9.22 25.24 -18.32
N LEU A 388 -9.00 26.56 -18.34
CA LEU A 388 -9.17 27.47 -17.21
C LEU A 388 -10.64 27.70 -16.85
N VAL A 389 -11.51 27.91 -17.84
CA VAL A 389 -12.93 28.23 -17.57
C VAL A 389 -13.63 27.06 -16.87
N PRO A 390 -13.53 25.79 -17.32
CA PRO A 390 -14.13 24.68 -16.58
C PRO A 390 -13.53 24.46 -15.21
N MET A 391 -12.24 24.74 -15.01
CA MET A 391 -11.59 24.63 -13.69
C MET A 391 -12.10 25.71 -12.72
N ILE A 392 -12.27 26.95 -13.18
CA ILE A 392 -12.87 28.04 -12.40
C ILE A 392 -14.33 27.72 -12.09
N LEU A 393 -15.12 27.31 -13.10
CA LEU A 393 -16.52 26.93 -12.93
C LEU A 393 -16.68 25.73 -11.99
N SER A 394 -15.80 24.74 -12.10
CA SER A 394 -15.70 23.59 -11.18
C SER A 394 -15.48 24.05 -9.74
N THR A 395 -14.50 24.93 -9.52
CA THR A 395 -14.18 25.45 -8.18
C THR A 395 -15.40 26.18 -7.60
N VAL A 396 -16.01 27.07 -8.39
CA VAL A 396 -17.21 27.81 -7.97
C VAL A 396 -18.38 26.86 -7.70
N ALA A 397 -18.65 25.91 -8.59
CA ALA A 397 -19.71 24.91 -8.43
C ALA A 397 -19.49 24.05 -7.19
N SER A 398 -18.26 23.65 -6.91
CA SER A 398 -17.90 22.89 -5.71
C SER A 398 -18.17 23.66 -4.43
N TRP A 399 -17.86 24.95 -4.41
CA TRP A 399 -18.16 25.82 -3.27
C TRP A 399 -19.67 26.01 -3.08
N VAL A 400 -20.44 26.15 -4.18
CA VAL A 400 -21.91 26.25 -4.15
C VAL A 400 -22.51 24.97 -3.59
N LEU A 401 -22.17 23.84 -4.19
CA LEU A 401 -22.81 22.56 -3.89
C LEU A 401 -22.43 22.07 -2.49
N ARG A 402 -21.20 22.32 -2.03
CA ARG A 402 -20.84 22.14 -0.62
C ARG A 402 -21.70 23.02 0.29
N GLY A 403 -21.87 24.30 -0.04
CA GLY A 403 -22.74 25.18 0.74
C GLY A 403 -24.21 24.76 0.74
N VAL A 404 -24.72 24.14 -0.33
CA VAL A 404 -26.07 23.53 -0.37
C VAL A 404 -26.17 22.36 0.59
N VAL A 405 -25.17 21.46 0.61
CA VAL A 405 -25.13 20.33 1.57
C VAL A 405 -25.12 20.85 3.01
N GLU A 406 -24.23 21.79 3.33
CA GLU A 406 -24.14 22.34 4.68
C GLU A 406 -25.40 23.13 5.08
N TYR A 407 -26.03 23.85 4.15
CA TYR A 407 -27.31 24.50 4.41
C TYR A 407 -28.45 23.50 4.67
N GLN A 408 -28.47 22.37 3.95
CA GLN A 408 -29.44 21.33 4.24
C GLN A 408 -29.16 20.70 5.62
N LEU A 409 -27.89 20.51 6.00
CA LEU A 409 -27.55 20.07 7.35
C LEU A 409 -27.98 21.05 8.42
N TYR A 410 -27.84 22.36 8.19
CA TYR A 410 -28.40 23.38 9.07
C TYR A 410 -29.90 23.21 9.27
N ARG A 411 -30.65 22.97 8.18
CA ARG A 411 -32.11 22.74 8.24
C ARG A 411 -32.47 21.44 8.95
N ASP A 412 -31.67 20.39 8.78
CA ASP A 412 -31.89 19.08 9.39
C ASP A 412 -31.43 19.04 10.87
N ALA A 413 -30.57 19.99 11.28
CA ALA A 413 -29.99 20.04 12.62
C ALA A 413 -31.05 20.32 13.71
N ASP A 414 -32.06 21.14 13.39
CA ASP A 414 -33.20 21.49 14.27
C ASP A 414 -32.80 21.71 15.74
N PHE A 415 -31.82 22.59 15.95
CA PHE A 415 -31.32 22.91 17.28
C PHE A 415 -32.39 23.69 18.08
N LEU A 416 -32.77 23.14 19.23
CA LEU A 416 -33.72 23.79 20.13
C LEU A 416 -33.00 24.74 21.10
N GLU A 417 -33.45 25.99 21.17
CA GLU A 417 -32.91 26.96 22.14
C GLU A 417 -33.37 26.59 23.55
N VAL A 418 -32.43 26.57 24.49
CA VAL A 418 -32.70 26.34 25.92
C VAL A 418 -32.21 27.52 26.75
N ASP A 419 -32.93 27.81 27.82
CA ASP A 419 -32.72 28.99 28.67
C ASP A 419 -31.66 28.75 29.76
N THR A 420 -31.29 27.49 29.97
CA THR A 420 -30.37 27.07 31.02
C THR A 420 -28.98 26.84 30.45
N LYS A 421 -27.96 27.37 31.14
CA LYS A 421 -26.54 27.06 30.89
C LYS A 421 -26.30 25.54 31.01
N PRO A 422 -25.28 24.98 30.32
CA PRO A 422 -24.95 23.56 30.41
C PRO A 422 -24.58 23.17 31.84
N ARG A 423 -25.32 22.24 32.45
CA ARG A 423 -25.04 21.74 33.81
C ARG A 423 -24.23 20.45 33.76
N VAL A 424 -22.91 20.60 33.72
CA VAL A 424 -21.96 19.49 33.75
C VAL A 424 -21.86 18.94 35.17
N SER A 425 -21.87 17.62 35.33
CA SER A 425 -21.81 16.99 36.65
C SER A 425 -20.46 17.26 37.33
N PRO A 426 -20.43 17.84 38.55
CA PRO A 426 -19.21 18.22 39.23
C PRO A 426 -18.37 17.02 39.72
N HIS A 427 -18.98 15.84 39.82
CA HIS A 427 -18.33 14.63 40.33
C HIS A 427 -17.99 13.59 39.26
N LEU A 428 -18.61 13.70 38.07
CA LEU A 428 -18.43 12.74 36.97
C LEU A 428 -17.55 13.31 35.85
N VAL A 429 -17.36 14.64 35.79
CA VAL A 429 -16.49 15.26 34.80
C VAL A 429 -15.09 14.67 34.87
N ARG A 430 -14.48 14.44 33.70
CA ARG A 430 -13.12 13.88 33.63
C ARG A 430 -12.11 14.88 34.18
N TYR A 431 -11.27 14.45 35.11
CA TYR A 431 -10.09 15.16 35.57
C TYR A 431 -8.97 15.10 34.52
N THR A 432 -8.69 13.91 33.99
CA THR A 432 -7.59 13.65 33.06
C THR A 432 -8.01 13.96 31.61
N PRO A 433 -7.35 14.91 30.92
CA PRO A 433 -7.56 15.17 29.49
C PRO A 433 -7.24 13.95 28.63
N GLU A 434 -7.85 13.87 27.45
CA GLU A 434 -7.70 12.74 26.53
C GLU A 434 -6.26 12.54 26.13
N ARG A 435 -5.54 13.64 25.83
CA ARG A 435 -4.12 13.56 25.46
C ARG A 435 -3.24 13.01 26.57
N VAL A 436 -3.55 13.31 27.84
CA VAL A 436 -2.82 12.78 28.99
C VAL A 436 -3.13 11.29 29.18
N ALA A 437 -4.39 10.89 29.02
CA ALA A 437 -4.79 9.49 29.09
C ALA A 437 -4.09 8.65 27.99
N VAL A 438 -3.98 9.20 26.77
CA VAL A 438 -3.24 8.57 25.66
C VAL A 438 -1.78 8.31 26.06
N GLU A 439 -1.06 9.32 26.55
CA GLU A 439 0.34 9.15 26.92
C GLU A 439 0.52 8.22 28.14
N GLU A 440 -0.40 8.22 29.10
CA GLU A 440 -0.34 7.29 30.24
C GLU A 440 -0.55 5.83 29.81
N ILE A 441 -1.51 5.57 28.91
CA ILE A 441 -1.72 4.24 28.30
C ILE A 441 -0.47 3.82 27.52
N LEU A 442 0.11 4.72 26.72
CA LEU A 442 1.33 4.45 25.96
C LEU A 442 2.51 4.10 26.86
N ARG A 443 2.75 4.88 27.93
CA ARG A 443 3.85 4.66 28.88
C ARG A 443 3.76 3.34 29.64
N ARG A 444 2.54 2.80 29.82
CA ARG A 444 2.34 1.49 30.46
C ARG A 444 2.37 0.34 29.47
N THR A 445 2.16 0.62 28.20
CA THR A 445 2.23 -0.36 27.10
C THR A 445 3.68 -0.40 26.57
N GLN A 446 4.64 -0.77 27.43
CA GLN A 446 6.06 -0.92 27.07
C GLN A 446 6.37 -2.33 26.55
N THR A 447 5.66 -2.75 25.51
CA THR A 447 5.93 -4.03 24.85
C THR A 447 6.45 -3.80 23.44
N SER A 448 7.42 -4.59 23.00
CA SER A 448 7.93 -4.53 21.63
C SER A 448 6.94 -5.05 20.58
N GLU A 449 5.92 -5.80 21.00
CA GLU A 449 4.99 -6.53 20.14
C GLU A 449 3.69 -5.76 19.88
N PHE A 450 3.19 -5.01 20.87
CA PHE A 450 1.89 -4.32 20.80
C PHE A 450 2.01 -2.85 21.17
N THR A 451 1.18 -2.04 20.51
CA THR A 451 0.99 -0.62 20.81
C THR A 451 -0.50 -0.33 21.04
N PRO A 452 -0.88 0.67 21.84
CA PRO A 452 -2.27 1.10 21.93
C PRO A 452 -2.75 1.65 20.57
N GLY A 453 -3.91 1.20 20.12
CA GLY A 453 -4.63 1.78 18.99
C GLY A 453 -5.32 3.09 19.39
N THR A 454 -6.43 3.41 18.73
CA THR A 454 -7.11 4.69 18.97
C THR A 454 -7.76 4.69 20.36
N VAL A 455 -7.29 5.59 21.22
CA VAL A 455 -7.88 5.80 22.55
C VAL A 455 -9.17 6.58 22.40
N ARG A 456 -10.25 6.10 23.02
CA ARG A 456 -11.55 6.78 23.01
C ARG A 456 -12.11 6.92 24.41
N ALA A 457 -12.67 8.11 24.67
CA ALA A 457 -13.47 8.36 25.87
C ALA A 457 -14.82 7.64 25.78
N ILE A 458 -15.21 6.98 26.87
CA ILE A 458 -16.47 6.28 27.05
C ILE A 458 -17.12 6.73 28.36
N GLY A 459 -18.46 6.80 28.39
CA GLY A 459 -19.19 7.09 29.62
C GLY A 459 -19.27 5.85 30.51
N THR A 460 -19.24 6.04 31.83
CA THR A 460 -19.40 4.99 32.84
C THR A 460 -20.26 5.51 33.99
N PRO A 461 -20.86 4.65 34.82
CA PRO A 461 -21.58 5.10 36.02
C PRO A 461 -20.73 5.91 37.01
N HIS A 462 -19.40 5.91 36.88
CA HIS A 462 -18.45 6.59 37.75
C HIS A 462 -17.77 7.80 37.09
N GLY A 463 -18.12 8.14 35.84
CA GLY A 463 -17.59 9.28 35.12
C GLY A 463 -17.23 8.96 33.68
N VAL A 464 -16.08 9.43 33.22
CA VAL A 464 -15.54 9.11 31.89
C VAL A 464 -14.32 8.22 32.05
N ALA A 465 -14.28 7.14 31.29
CA ALA A 465 -13.09 6.29 31.17
C ALA A 465 -12.55 6.36 29.74
N TYR A 466 -11.34 5.86 29.54
CA TYR A 466 -10.71 5.75 28.24
C TYR A 466 -10.38 4.30 27.96
N ILE A 467 -10.60 3.87 26.73
CA ILE A 467 -10.30 2.51 26.29
C ILE A 467 -9.53 2.54 24.98
N ALA A 468 -8.55 1.67 24.86
CA ALA A 468 -7.76 1.50 23.65
C ALA A 468 -7.49 0.01 23.39
N PRO A 469 -7.64 -0.47 22.15
CA PRO A 469 -7.20 -1.82 21.77
C PRO A 469 -5.67 -1.92 21.83
N LEU A 470 -5.14 -3.09 22.17
CA LEU A 470 -3.72 -3.39 21.97
C LEU A 470 -3.52 -3.99 20.58
N VAL A 471 -3.02 -3.16 19.67
CA VAL A 471 -2.85 -3.50 18.26
C VAL A 471 -1.41 -3.99 18.01
N PRO A 472 -1.22 -5.01 17.14
CA PRO A 472 0.12 -5.48 16.80
C PRO A 472 0.95 -4.35 16.17
N GLN A 473 2.25 -4.31 16.49
CA GLN A 473 3.18 -3.34 15.91
C GLN A 473 4.29 -4.02 15.11
N GLY A 474 4.58 -3.46 13.93
CA GLY A 474 5.64 -3.95 13.06
C GLY A 474 5.10 -4.78 11.89
N VAL A 475 5.82 -4.71 10.77
CA VAL A 475 5.33 -5.17 9.46
C VAL A 475 4.87 -6.64 9.50
N VAL A 476 5.56 -7.52 10.22
CA VAL A 476 5.19 -8.95 10.26
C VAL A 476 4.03 -9.19 11.22
N SER A 477 4.10 -8.63 12.44
CA SER A 477 3.09 -8.85 13.48
C SER A 477 1.72 -8.32 13.07
N THR A 478 1.63 -7.21 12.32
CA THR A 478 0.35 -6.71 11.79
C THR A 478 -0.34 -7.66 10.81
N PHE A 479 0.37 -8.65 10.24
CA PHE A 479 -0.20 -9.66 9.35
C PHE A 479 -0.48 -11.02 10.00
N VAL A 480 0.09 -11.29 11.18
CA VAL A 480 0.11 -12.63 11.79
C VAL A 480 -0.58 -12.66 13.14
N GLU A 481 -0.49 -11.56 13.89
CA GLU A 481 -0.96 -11.51 15.28
C GLU A 481 -2.33 -10.86 15.39
N HIS A 482 -3.11 -11.36 16.34
CA HIS A 482 -4.39 -10.74 16.72
C HIS A 482 -4.16 -9.75 17.88
N ASN A 483 -5.21 -9.04 18.25
CA ASN A 483 -5.20 -8.04 19.31
C ASN A 483 -4.99 -8.71 20.68
N ALA A 484 -4.14 -8.11 21.51
CA ALA A 484 -3.72 -8.67 22.80
C ALA A 484 -4.63 -8.29 24.00
N GLY A 485 -5.76 -7.64 23.76
CA GLY A 485 -6.73 -7.16 24.74
C GLY A 485 -6.89 -5.63 24.70
N PHE A 486 -7.46 -5.06 25.76
CA PHE A 486 -7.75 -3.63 25.82
C PHE A 486 -7.08 -2.98 27.02
N MET A 487 -6.51 -1.79 26.83
CA MET A 487 -6.09 -0.93 27.91
C MET A 487 -7.25 -0.04 28.31
N TYR A 488 -7.65 -0.13 29.57
CA TYR A 488 -8.74 0.63 30.14
C TYR A 488 -8.19 1.57 31.21
N PHE A 489 -8.28 2.87 30.97
CA PHE A 489 -7.94 3.90 31.94
C PHE A 489 -9.22 4.44 32.56
N ASP A 490 -9.36 4.28 33.88
CA ASP A 490 -10.50 4.82 34.61
C ASP A 490 -10.08 6.11 35.31
N ASP A 491 -10.69 7.22 34.91
CA ASP A 491 -10.49 8.50 35.57
C ASP A 491 -11.32 8.60 36.87
N GLY A 492 -12.18 7.60 37.16
CA GLY A 492 -13.24 7.58 38.17
C GLY A 492 -13.02 6.60 39.33
N GLY A 493 -12.09 6.87 40.25
CA GLY A 493 -11.98 6.12 41.53
C GLY A 493 -11.70 7.00 42.75
N THR A 494 -12.27 6.65 43.91
CA THR A 494 -12.04 7.29 45.23
C THR A 494 -10.82 6.74 45.98
N GLU A 495 -10.20 5.66 45.48
CA GLU A 495 -9.03 5.04 46.09
C GLU A 495 -7.76 5.45 45.33
N GLU A 496 -6.84 6.15 46.03
CA GLU A 496 -5.50 6.52 45.52
C GLU A 496 -4.65 5.31 45.10
N ASP A 497 -5.04 4.08 45.47
CA ASP A 497 -4.27 2.85 45.29
C ASP A 497 -4.67 1.98 44.09
N ARG A 498 -5.65 2.36 43.26
CA ARG A 498 -5.98 1.58 42.05
C ARG A 498 -5.03 1.92 40.89
N PRO A 499 -4.54 0.91 40.14
CA PRO A 499 -3.83 1.17 38.90
C PRO A 499 -4.77 1.91 37.94
N ARG A 500 -4.45 3.18 37.65
CA ARG A 500 -5.25 4.05 36.76
C ARG A 500 -5.48 3.45 35.38
N VAL A 501 -4.57 2.58 34.93
CA VAL A 501 -4.72 1.77 33.71
C VAL A 501 -4.76 0.29 34.08
N THR A 502 -5.79 -0.40 33.63
CA THR A 502 -5.98 -1.85 33.78
C THR A 502 -6.02 -2.51 32.40
N MET A 503 -5.33 -3.64 32.24
CA MET A 503 -5.42 -4.46 31.04
C MET A 503 -6.66 -5.37 31.15
N LEU A 504 -7.62 -5.18 30.25
CA LEU A 504 -8.77 -6.06 30.08
C LEU A 504 -8.38 -7.22 29.16
N ARG A 505 -8.06 -8.37 29.77
CA ARG A 505 -7.82 -9.61 29.03
C ARG A 505 -9.16 -10.18 28.57
N THR A 506 -9.34 -10.23 27.26
CA THR A 506 -10.53 -10.74 26.59
C THR A 506 -10.11 -11.75 25.53
N GLU A 507 -11.08 -12.42 24.92
CA GLU A 507 -10.79 -13.22 23.73
C GLU A 507 -10.22 -12.31 22.63
N PRO A 508 -9.15 -12.73 21.95
CA PRO A 508 -8.55 -11.93 20.89
C PRO A 508 -9.53 -11.79 19.75
N PHE A 509 -9.67 -10.56 19.24
CA PHE A 509 -10.55 -10.29 18.11
C PHE A 509 -9.98 -10.92 16.84
N VAL A 510 -10.84 -11.61 16.06
CA VAL A 510 -10.49 -12.14 14.73
C VAL A 510 -10.13 -11.02 13.75
N PHE A 511 -10.75 -9.85 13.89
CA PHE A 511 -10.41 -8.64 13.14
C PHE A 511 -10.57 -7.42 14.05
N GLY A 512 -9.77 -6.39 13.82
CA GLY A 512 -9.74 -5.21 14.69
C GLY A 512 -8.92 -4.08 14.10
N GLU A 513 -8.80 -3.02 14.89
CA GLU A 513 -7.93 -1.89 14.53
C GLU A 513 -6.46 -2.34 14.49
N GLY A 514 -5.69 -1.81 13.53
CA GLY A 514 -4.24 -2.06 13.39
C GLY A 514 -3.85 -3.45 12.88
N MET A 515 -4.82 -4.31 12.56
CA MET A 515 -4.61 -5.56 11.83
C MET A 515 -4.69 -5.33 10.33
N GLU A 516 -3.95 -6.10 9.53
CA GLU A 516 -3.83 -5.88 8.09
C GLU A 516 -4.36 -7.05 7.23
N VAL A 517 -4.38 -6.86 5.91
CA VAL A 517 -4.75 -7.87 4.88
C VAL A 517 -6.21 -8.30 4.90
N LEU A 518 -6.65 -9.15 5.83
CA LEU A 518 -8.03 -9.67 5.89
C LEU A 518 -8.73 -9.36 7.23
N ASP A 519 -7.94 -8.96 8.22
CA ASP A 519 -8.37 -8.82 9.60
C ASP A 519 -8.50 -7.34 10.01
N ASP A 520 -8.41 -6.42 9.03
CA ASP A 520 -8.71 -5.01 9.22
C ASP A 520 -10.22 -4.75 9.36
N ILE A 521 -10.60 -4.09 10.46
CA ILE A 521 -11.99 -3.70 10.75
C ILE A 521 -12.57 -2.77 9.69
N HIS A 522 -11.81 -1.78 9.18
CA HIS A 522 -12.33 -0.83 8.20
C HIS A 522 -12.70 -1.53 6.90
N ARG A 523 -11.86 -2.44 6.42
CA ARG A 523 -12.14 -3.29 5.27
C ARG A 523 -13.40 -4.12 5.48
N ARG A 524 -13.60 -4.75 6.64
CA ARG A 524 -14.80 -5.54 6.96
C ARG A 524 -16.07 -4.68 6.89
N LEU A 525 -16.04 -3.49 7.50
CA LEU A 525 -17.14 -2.53 7.44
C LEU A 525 -17.45 -2.12 5.99
N ILE A 526 -16.45 -1.78 5.20
CA ILE A 526 -16.64 -1.35 3.80
C ILE A 526 -17.21 -2.48 2.92
N THR A 527 -16.73 -3.72 3.11
CA THR A 527 -17.08 -4.85 2.25
C THR A 527 -18.39 -5.53 2.64
N GLU A 528 -18.72 -5.59 3.93
CA GLU A 528 -19.90 -6.30 4.44
C GLU A 528 -21.06 -5.36 4.81
N ILE A 529 -20.78 -4.16 5.35
CA ILE A 529 -21.82 -3.21 5.78
C ILE A 529 -22.18 -2.22 4.67
N GLY A 530 -21.19 -1.71 3.94
CA GLY A 530 -21.43 -0.89 2.76
C GLY A 530 -20.31 0.08 2.43
N PHE A 531 -20.05 0.21 1.12
CA PHE A 531 -19.03 1.10 0.56
C PHE A 531 -19.41 2.58 0.60
N PHE A 532 -20.69 2.93 0.48
CA PHE A 532 -21.15 4.33 0.43
C PHE A 532 -21.54 4.90 1.80
N LYS A 533 -20.80 4.49 2.85
CA LYS A 533 -21.02 4.88 4.24
C LYS A 533 -19.72 5.35 4.85
N SER A 534 -19.79 6.22 5.85
CA SER A 534 -18.62 6.67 6.60
C SER A 534 -18.58 6.00 7.97
N TYR A 535 -17.39 5.57 8.39
CA TYR A 535 -17.13 4.90 9.66
C TYR A 535 -16.11 5.72 10.45
N PRO A 536 -16.51 6.89 10.97
CA PRO A 536 -15.57 7.88 11.49
C PRO A 536 -14.92 7.46 12.82
N GLU A 537 -15.62 6.63 13.58
CA GLU A 537 -15.29 6.32 14.97
C GLU A 537 -15.46 4.83 15.25
N ILE A 538 -14.43 4.27 15.89
CA ILE A 538 -14.45 2.92 16.45
C ILE A 538 -14.22 3.10 17.94
N SER A 539 -15.14 2.56 18.74
CA SER A 539 -15.06 2.56 20.20
C SER A 539 -15.23 1.14 20.73
N TYR A 540 -14.90 0.91 22.00
CA TYR A 540 -14.99 -0.40 22.63
C TYR A 540 -15.71 -0.28 23.96
N VAL A 541 -16.56 -1.25 24.27
CA VAL A 541 -17.42 -1.20 25.45
C VAL A 541 -17.23 -2.48 26.25
N PRO A 542 -16.73 -2.40 27.49
CA PRO A 542 -16.68 -3.55 28.38
C PRO A 542 -18.08 -3.85 28.91
N VAL A 543 -18.67 -4.96 28.49
CA VAL A 543 -19.94 -5.46 29.02
C VAL A 543 -19.66 -6.13 30.36
N ARG A 544 -20.37 -5.69 31.39
CA ARG A 544 -20.21 -6.19 32.76
C ARG A 544 -21.43 -7.02 33.17
N THR A 545 -21.17 -8.22 33.69
CA THR A 545 -22.19 -9.06 34.34
C THR A 545 -21.78 -9.24 35.79
N ASN A 546 -22.62 -8.83 36.75
CA ASN A 546 -22.32 -8.86 38.19
C ASN A 546 -21.01 -8.12 38.57
N GLY A 547 -20.69 -7.02 37.87
CA GLY A 547 -19.50 -6.20 38.13
C GLY A 547 -18.21 -6.66 37.45
N VAL A 548 -18.17 -7.88 36.92
CA VAL A 548 -17.03 -8.44 36.19
C VAL A 548 -17.20 -8.20 34.69
N VAL A 549 -16.13 -7.75 34.02
CA VAL A 549 -16.12 -7.61 32.55
C VAL A 549 -16.17 -9.01 31.94
N THR A 550 -17.27 -9.35 31.27
CA THR A 550 -17.48 -10.66 30.64
C THR A 550 -17.02 -10.66 29.19
N GLU A 551 -17.22 -9.55 28.49
CA GLU A 551 -16.82 -9.38 27.09
C GLU A 551 -16.53 -7.90 26.81
N VAL A 552 -15.78 -7.63 25.75
CA VAL A 552 -15.66 -6.29 25.17
C VAL A 552 -16.27 -6.34 23.78
N ILE A 553 -17.18 -5.41 23.50
CA ILE A 553 -17.84 -5.27 22.19
C ILE A 553 -17.28 -4.04 21.51
N GLY A 554 -16.87 -4.17 20.25
CA GLY A 554 -16.54 -3.03 19.42
C GLY A 554 -17.81 -2.36 18.89
N VAL A 555 -17.90 -1.04 19.01
CA VAL A 555 -19.07 -0.23 18.66
C VAL A 555 -18.67 0.82 17.64
N VAL A 556 -19.28 0.76 16.47
CA VAL A 556 -18.99 1.62 15.31
C VAL A 556 -20.26 2.35 14.87
N PRO A 557 -20.49 3.58 15.35
CA PRO A 557 -21.53 4.42 14.76
C PRO A 557 -21.13 4.81 13.34
N TYR A 558 -22.05 4.67 12.38
CA TYR A 558 -21.78 4.98 10.98
C TYR A 558 -22.72 6.05 10.43
N ILE A 559 -22.19 6.85 9.50
CA ILE A 559 -22.91 7.90 8.80
C ILE A 559 -23.34 7.34 7.44
N ASP A 560 -24.66 7.34 7.21
CA ASP A 560 -25.25 7.02 5.92
C ASP A 560 -25.47 8.31 5.13
N TYR A 561 -25.77 8.20 3.84
CA TYR A 561 -25.94 9.36 2.98
C TYR A 561 -27.22 9.27 2.16
N ARG A 562 -28.20 10.11 2.49
CA ARG A 562 -29.39 10.27 1.68
C ARG A 562 -29.07 11.07 0.42
N LEU A 563 -29.51 10.56 -0.73
CA LEU A 563 -29.36 11.26 -2.00
C LEU A 563 -30.50 12.25 -2.19
N ALA A 564 -30.20 13.55 -2.15
CA ALA A 564 -31.16 14.62 -2.41
C ALA A 564 -30.62 15.57 -3.47
N TRP A 565 -31.37 15.74 -4.57
CA TRP A 565 -30.95 16.59 -5.70
C TRP A 565 -29.57 16.23 -6.27
N GLY A 566 -29.20 14.94 -6.24
CA GLY A 566 -27.88 14.47 -6.67
C GLY A 566 -26.74 14.73 -5.67
N LEU A 567 -27.03 15.29 -4.49
CA LEU A 567 -26.07 15.53 -3.42
C LEU A 567 -26.20 14.48 -2.33
N PHE A 568 -25.06 14.09 -1.76
CA PHE A 568 -24.97 13.14 -0.65
C PHE A 568 -25.03 13.91 0.66
N ILE A 569 -26.14 13.78 1.38
CA ILE A 569 -26.39 14.50 2.63
C ILE A 569 -26.20 13.51 3.79
N PRO A 570 -25.28 13.77 4.73
CA PRO A 570 -24.99 12.81 5.79
C PRO A 570 -26.13 12.74 6.80
N GLU A 571 -26.43 11.54 7.25
CA GLU A 571 -27.40 11.25 8.30
C GLU A 571 -26.90 10.10 9.18
N TRP A 572 -27.44 9.99 10.40
CA TRP A 572 -27.07 8.90 11.29
C TRP A 572 -27.67 7.58 10.78
N GLY A 573 -26.81 6.67 10.32
CA GLY A 573 -27.22 5.40 9.73
C GLY A 573 -27.54 4.31 10.75
N GLY A 574 -27.02 4.43 11.97
CA GLY A 574 -27.11 3.44 13.04
C GLY A 574 -25.74 3.07 13.59
N VAL A 575 -25.66 1.86 14.16
CA VAL A 575 -24.47 1.36 14.85
C VAL A 575 -24.18 -0.06 14.41
N VAL A 576 -22.90 -0.37 14.17
CA VAL A 576 -22.44 -1.74 13.96
C VAL A 576 -21.69 -2.20 15.19
N LEU A 577 -22.08 -3.37 15.70
CA LEU A 577 -21.35 -4.08 16.74
C LEU A 577 -20.46 -5.12 16.09
N PHE A 578 -19.22 -5.22 16.56
CA PHE A 578 -18.32 -6.30 16.18
C PHE A 578 -17.78 -7.01 17.42
N HIS A 579 -17.83 -8.33 17.36
CA HIS A 579 -17.46 -9.21 18.46
C HIS A 579 -16.09 -9.84 18.23
N ALA A 580 -15.46 -10.32 19.30
CA ALA A 580 -14.18 -11.02 19.21
C ALA A 580 -14.23 -12.23 18.26
N SER A 581 -15.39 -12.91 18.16
CA SER A 581 -15.65 -14.03 17.25
C SER A 581 -15.61 -13.70 15.77
N GLY A 582 -15.59 -12.40 15.40
CA GLY A 582 -15.67 -11.94 14.03
C GLY A 582 -17.11 -11.80 13.49
N GLN A 583 -18.12 -11.84 14.37
CA GLN A 583 -19.49 -11.53 13.98
C GLN A 583 -19.71 -10.01 13.91
N LEU A 584 -20.40 -9.55 12.85
CA LEU A 584 -20.92 -8.19 12.71
C LEU A 584 -22.44 -8.17 12.92
N GLU A 585 -22.92 -7.30 13.81
CA GLU A 585 -24.33 -7.07 14.08
C GLU A 585 -24.67 -5.62 13.72
N ARG A 586 -25.66 -5.40 12.86
CA ARG A 586 -26.10 -4.06 12.45
C ARG A 586 -27.36 -3.69 13.18
N LEU A 587 -27.33 -2.56 13.89
CA LEU A 587 -28.46 -2.00 14.61
C LEU A 587 -28.88 -0.68 13.97
N THR A 588 -30.18 -0.48 13.82
CA THR A 588 -30.75 0.83 13.53
C THR A 588 -30.55 1.77 14.72
N PRO A 589 -30.63 3.10 14.53
CA PRO A 589 -30.59 4.07 15.63
C PRO A 589 -31.47 3.72 16.83
N GLN A 590 -32.71 3.32 16.58
CA GLN A 590 -33.68 2.99 17.64
C GLN A 590 -33.33 1.69 18.36
N GLU A 591 -32.91 0.66 17.63
CA GLU A 591 -32.45 -0.61 18.21
C GLU A 591 -31.20 -0.41 19.06
N ALA A 592 -30.24 0.39 18.58
CA ALA A 592 -29.00 0.68 19.30
C ALA A 592 -29.25 1.42 20.63
N ILE A 593 -30.17 2.40 20.64
CA ILE A 593 -30.58 3.12 21.86
C ILE A 593 -31.30 2.18 22.83
N ALA A 594 -32.13 1.26 22.31
CA ALA A 594 -32.90 0.33 23.13
C ALA A 594 -32.04 -0.78 23.75
N ASP A 595 -30.93 -1.15 23.11
CA ASP A 595 -30.06 -2.27 23.47
C ASP A 595 -29.42 -2.09 24.88
N PRO A 596 -29.74 -2.96 25.85
CA PRO A 596 -29.18 -2.90 27.20
C PRO A 596 -27.65 -3.01 27.25
N ARG A 597 -27.01 -3.73 26.31
CA ARG A 597 -25.55 -3.87 26.21
C ARG A 597 -24.88 -2.53 25.93
N LEU A 598 -25.58 -1.68 25.18
CA LEU A 598 -25.09 -0.37 24.72
C LEU A 598 -25.56 0.79 25.60
N ARG A 599 -26.49 0.58 26.53
CA ARG A 599 -26.90 1.64 27.48
C ARG A 599 -25.75 2.15 28.34
N ALA A 600 -24.77 1.29 28.64
CA ALA A 600 -23.53 1.71 29.30
C ALA A 600 -22.61 2.52 28.36
N ALA A 601 -22.74 2.32 27.05
CA ALA A 601 -22.01 3.02 26.01
C ALA A 601 -22.74 4.30 25.61
N HIS A 602 -22.58 5.36 26.39
CA HIS A 602 -23.29 6.63 26.16
C HIS A 602 -22.82 7.42 24.91
N ARG A 603 -22.09 6.78 23.98
CA ARG A 603 -21.45 7.37 22.80
C ARG A 603 -21.88 6.64 21.51
N LEU A 604 -23.19 6.61 21.22
CA LEU A 604 -23.76 5.93 20.04
C LEU A 604 -24.00 6.86 18.85
N PHE A 605 -24.17 8.15 19.10
CA PHE A 605 -24.29 9.15 18.06
C PHE A 605 -22.89 9.56 17.57
N PRO A 606 -22.63 9.61 16.24
CA PRO A 606 -21.31 9.95 15.72
C PRO A 606 -20.88 11.37 16.13
N GLU A 607 -19.70 11.50 16.76
CA GLU A 607 -19.09 12.78 17.12
C GLU A 607 -18.81 13.63 15.87
N GLU A 608 -18.33 13.03 14.78
CA GLU A 608 -18.10 13.74 13.51
C GLU A 608 -19.40 14.39 13.00
N LEU A 609 -20.53 13.68 13.08
CA LEU A 609 -21.82 14.21 12.66
C LEU A 609 -22.30 15.34 13.59
N ALA A 610 -22.09 15.20 14.91
CA ALA A 610 -22.38 16.26 15.88
C ALA A 610 -21.59 17.54 15.57
N ARG A 611 -20.29 17.40 15.27
CA ARG A 611 -19.42 18.51 14.88
C ARG A 611 -19.94 19.19 13.61
N ARG A 612 -20.27 18.42 12.58
CA ARG A 612 -20.78 18.97 11.31
C ARG A 612 -22.11 19.70 11.47
N TYR A 613 -23.02 19.22 12.33
CA TYR A 613 -24.27 19.95 12.60
C TYR A 613 -24.04 21.33 13.25
N VAL A 614 -23.03 21.44 14.12
CA VAL A 614 -22.66 22.72 14.73
C VAL A 614 -21.97 23.64 13.71
N GLU A 615 -21.04 23.11 12.92
CA GLU A 615 -20.37 23.88 11.86
C GLU A 615 -21.35 24.39 10.79
N ALA A 616 -22.38 23.60 10.48
CA ALA A 616 -23.44 23.96 9.54
C ALA A 616 -24.22 25.21 10.00
N GLN A 617 -24.22 25.55 11.29
CA GLN A 617 -24.97 26.71 11.81
C GLN A 617 -24.50 28.06 11.25
N ARG A 618 -23.32 28.14 10.61
CA ARG A 618 -22.88 29.33 9.87
C ARG A 618 -23.70 29.62 8.60
N TYR A 619 -24.51 28.66 8.15
CA TYR A 619 -25.34 28.73 6.95
C TYR A 619 -26.79 29.18 7.23
N ASP A 620 -27.06 29.77 8.40
CA ASP A 620 -28.38 30.21 8.86
C ASP A 620 -29.19 31.06 7.84
N GLN A 621 -28.52 31.93 7.10
CA GLN A 621 -29.11 32.80 6.07
C GLN A 621 -28.98 32.23 4.64
N GLY A 622 -28.71 30.93 4.50
CA GLY A 622 -28.59 30.24 3.21
C GLY A 622 -27.16 30.02 2.73
N VAL A 623 -27.02 29.47 1.53
CA VAL A 623 -25.72 29.06 0.95
C VAL A 623 -24.70 30.21 0.88
N LEU A 624 -25.15 31.41 0.52
CA LEU A 624 -24.30 32.60 0.38
C LEU A 624 -23.79 33.14 1.72
N SER A 625 -24.46 32.80 2.84
CA SER A 625 -24.01 33.26 4.15
C SER A 625 -22.69 32.59 4.53
N GLY A 626 -22.44 31.34 4.14
CA GLY A 626 -21.13 30.71 4.36
C GLY A 626 -19.97 31.37 3.60
N TRP A 627 -20.23 32.23 2.61
CA TRP A 627 -19.20 32.79 1.73
C TRP A 627 -18.73 34.21 2.09
N TYR A 628 -19.62 35.03 2.66
CA TYR A 628 -19.30 36.41 3.02
C TYR A 628 -19.09 36.51 4.54
N ARG A 629 -17.95 37.01 4.99
CA ARG A 629 -17.81 37.45 6.39
C ARG A 629 -18.61 38.74 6.59
N ARG A 630 -19.83 38.63 7.10
CA ARG A 630 -20.60 39.75 7.64
C ARG A 630 -20.83 39.46 9.11
N GLY A 631 -20.71 40.48 9.95
CA GLY A 631 -20.80 40.35 11.41
C GLY A 631 -22.08 39.66 11.88
N GLY A 632 -21.98 38.95 13.00
CA GLY A 632 -23.07 38.17 13.60
C GLY A 632 -23.07 36.67 13.29
N LYS A 633 -22.02 36.16 12.63
CA LYS A 633 -21.85 34.72 12.34
C LYS A 633 -21.08 34.04 13.45
N ILE A 634 -21.34 32.76 13.62
CA ILE A 634 -20.63 31.91 14.57
C ILE A 634 -19.57 31.06 13.88
N GLU A 635 -18.48 30.81 14.59
CA GLU A 635 -17.47 29.83 14.24
C GLU A 635 -17.12 28.95 15.46
N VAL A 636 -16.75 27.70 15.17
CA VAL A 636 -16.10 26.85 16.16
C VAL A 636 -14.64 27.31 16.24
N PRO A 637 -14.16 27.84 17.37
CA PRO A 637 -12.83 28.42 17.46
C PRO A 637 -11.76 27.35 17.25
N LYS A 638 -10.68 27.74 16.56
CA LYS A 638 -9.52 26.88 16.34
C LYS A 638 -8.62 26.93 17.57
N LEU A 639 -8.71 25.88 18.39
CA LEU A 639 -7.87 25.72 19.58
C LEU A 639 -6.51 25.06 19.22
N PRO A 640 -5.48 25.18 20.08
CA PRO A 640 -4.18 24.55 19.88
C PRO A 640 -4.27 23.04 19.62
N ALA A 641 -3.23 22.48 18.98
CA ALA A 641 -3.20 21.08 18.59
C ALA A 641 -3.46 20.14 19.79
N GLY A 642 -4.54 19.36 19.69
CA GLY A 642 -5.01 18.43 20.74
C GLY A 642 -6.30 18.86 21.47
N GLU A 643 -6.81 20.06 21.23
CA GLU A 643 -8.00 20.63 21.89
C GLU A 643 -9.21 20.73 20.96
N GLN A 644 -9.58 19.64 20.26
CA GLN A 644 -10.70 19.70 19.32
C GLN A 644 -12.05 19.47 20.01
N MET A 645 -13.00 20.38 19.77
CA MET A 645 -14.41 20.22 20.14
C MET A 645 -15.15 19.36 19.09
N PRO A 646 -16.21 18.65 19.46
CA PRO A 646 -16.92 18.72 20.75
C PRO A 646 -16.24 18.02 21.93
N TYR A 647 -16.47 18.52 23.15
CA TYR A 647 -16.09 17.84 24.38
C TYR A 647 -17.17 16.83 24.79
N PHE A 648 -16.79 15.56 25.01
CA PHE A 648 -17.67 14.53 25.56
C PHE A 648 -17.75 14.66 27.08
N LEU A 649 -18.87 15.14 27.61
CA LEU A 649 -19.03 15.50 29.03
C LEU A 649 -20.30 14.90 29.65
N PRO A 650 -20.24 14.45 30.92
CA PRO A 650 -21.41 14.02 31.67
C PRO A 650 -22.18 15.21 32.25
N MET A 651 -23.49 15.16 32.16
CA MET A 651 -24.41 16.19 32.64
C MET A 651 -24.99 15.82 34.00
N GLU A 652 -25.54 16.79 34.74
CA GLU A 652 -26.17 16.56 36.05
C GLU A 652 -27.40 15.63 35.97
N ASP A 653 -28.09 15.58 34.83
CA ASP A 653 -29.24 14.70 34.59
C ASP A 653 -28.84 13.24 34.32
N GLY A 654 -27.54 12.92 34.37
CA GLY A 654 -27.01 11.58 34.10
C GLY A 654 -26.81 11.26 32.61
N THR A 655 -27.09 12.21 31.71
CA THR A 655 -26.83 12.06 30.28
C THR A 655 -25.38 12.40 29.94
N TYR A 656 -24.92 11.96 28.77
CA TYR A 656 -23.64 12.39 28.19
C TYR A 656 -23.92 13.18 26.93
N GLN A 657 -23.22 14.30 26.79
CA GLN A 657 -23.41 15.23 25.70
C GLN A 657 -22.08 15.67 25.09
N TYR A 658 -22.12 15.94 23.79
CA TYR A 658 -21.07 16.59 23.04
C TYR A 658 -21.29 18.11 23.14
N LEU A 659 -20.39 18.81 23.83
CA LEU A 659 -20.46 20.26 24.02
C LEU A 659 -19.50 20.98 23.06
N THR A 660 -20.04 21.91 22.27
CA THR A 660 -19.26 22.76 21.37
C THR A 660 -19.54 24.23 21.66
N MET A 661 -18.50 24.98 21.97
CA MET A 661 -18.59 26.43 22.16
C MET A 661 -18.41 27.12 20.81
N ALA A 662 -19.24 28.13 20.53
CA ALA A 662 -19.14 28.92 19.31
C ALA A 662 -18.89 30.39 19.64
N GLU A 663 -17.89 30.96 18.96
CA GLU A 663 -17.47 32.36 19.05
C GLU A 663 -17.96 33.14 17.80
N PRO A 664 -18.12 34.46 17.85
CA PRO A 664 -18.33 35.26 16.65
C PRO A 664 -17.18 35.11 15.65
N ASP A 665 -17.50 35.03 14.35
CA ASP A 665 -16.53 34.96 13.25
C ASP A 665 -15.55 36.15 13.30
N GLY A 666 -14.26 35.87 13.51
CA GLY A 666 -13.17 36.85 13.58
C GLY A 666 -12.45 36.91 14.94
N ASP A 667 -11.69 37.96 15.20
CA ASP A 667 -10.93 38.14 16.46
C ASP A 667 -11.81 38.60 17.65
N ALA A 668 -13.12 38.36 17.58
CA ALA A 668 -14.07 38.68 18.63
C ALA A 668 -14.21 37.46 19.54
N TYR A 669 -13.31 37.33 20.51
CA TYR A 669 -13.23 36.15 21.36
C TYR A 669 -14.32 36.06 22.47
N SER A 670 -15.55 36.49 22.19
CA SER A 670 -16.67 36.34 23.11
C SER A 670 -17.41 35.03 22.85
N LEU A 671 -18.03 34.45 23.86
CA LEU A 671 -18.90 33.28 23.71
C LEU A 671 -20.26 33.72 23.19
N MET A 672 -20.68 33.17 22.05
CA MET A 672 -21.98 33.49 21.44
C MET A 672 -23.03 32.42 21.76
N ARG A 673 -22.67 31.14 21.61
CA ARG A 673 -23.57 29.99 21.86
C ARG A 673 -22.81 28.79 22.42
N VAL A 674 -23.52 27.98 23.19
CA VAL A 674 -23.07 26.64 23.59
C VAL A 674 -23.98 25.61 22.98
N TYR A 675 -23.47 24.79 22.07
CA TYR A 675 -24.20 23.70 21.44
C TYR A 675 -24.02 22.42 22.25
N MET A 676 -25.11 21.69 22.42
CA MET A 676 -25.21 20.46 23.18
C MET A 676 -25.87 19.39 22.31
N VAL A 677 -25.16 18.30 22.05
CA VAL A 677 -25.69 17.16 21.29
C VAL A 677 -25.67 15.91 22.17
N HIS A 678 -26.83 15.32 22.41
CA HIS A 678 -26.96 14.12 23.24
C HIS A 678 -26.22 12.94 22.59
N ALA A 679 -25.23 12.39 23.28
CA ALA A 679 -24.30 11.41 22.69
C ALA A 679 -24.91 10.02 22.46
N LEU A 680 -26.07 9.73 23.07
CA LEU A 680 -26.89 8.54 22.79
C LEU A 680 -27.90 8.73 21.64
N THR A 681 -28.71 9.81 21.68
CA THR A 681 -29.89 9.98 20.82
C THR A 681 -29.66 10.92 19.64
N GLY A 682 -28.67 11.80 19.71
CA GLY A 682 -28.48 12.89 18.75
C GLY A 682 -29.45 14.06 18.94
N GLU A 683 -30.17 14.15 20.07
CA GLU A 683 -30.96 15.34 20.41
C GLU A 683 -30.06 16.58 20.51
N ARG A 684 -30.51 17.69 19.94
CA ARG A 684 -29.68 18.88 19.66
C ARG A 684 -30.30 20.11 20.31
N THR A 685 -29.60 20.68 21.27
CA THR A 685 -30.00 21.91 21.97
C THR A 685 -28.88 22.94 21.93
N TYR A 686 -29.20 24.20 22.16
CA TYR A 686 -28.18 25.24 22.34
C TYR A 686 -28.60 26.27 23.37
N TYR A 687 -27.63 26.74 24.15
CA TYR A 687 -27.78 27.89 25.02
C TYR A 687 -27.29 29.15 24.30
N ARG A 688 -28.10 30.21 24.31
CA ARG A 688 -27.77 31.52 23.78
C ARG A 688 -27.57 32.49 24.94
N HIS A 689 -26.39 33.11 24.98
CA HIS A 689 -26.04 34.04 26.06
C HIS A 689 -26.74 35.40 25.94
N ASP A 690 -26.84 35.94 24.73
CA ASP A 690 -27.40 37.28 24.44
C ASP A 690 -28.94 37.26 24.29
N ARG A 691 -29.66 36.75 25.30
CA ARG A 691 -31.14 36.66 25.27
C ARG A 691 -31.85 37.85 25.92
N ASP A 692 -31.22 38.43 26.93
CA ASP A 692 -31.82 39.45 27.82
C ASP A 692 -31.31 40.88 27.60
N GLY A 693 -30.44 41.13 26.60
CA GLY A 693 -29.84 42.45 26.37
C GLY A 693 -29.00 42.99 27.53
N ARG A 694 -28.60 42.12 28.47
CA ARG A 694 -27.66 42.46 29.54
C ARG A 694 -26.24 42.29 29.00
N ASP A 695 -25.53 43.40 28.84
CA ASP A 695 -24.13 43.56 28.37
C ASP A 695 -23.08 42.80 29.21
N GLN A 696 -23.18 41.49 29.36
CA GLN A 696 -22.06 40.70 29.90
C GLN A 696 -21.45 39.91 28.75
N ASN A 697 -20.33 40.36 28.20
CA ASN A 697 -19.60 39.57 27.22
C ASN A 697 -18.93 38.39 27.93
N LEU A 698 -19.53 37.20 27.86
CA LEU A 698 -18.85 35.96 28.24
C LEU A 698 -17.65 35.76 27.33
N GLN A 699 -16.53 35.28 27.89
CA GLN A 699 -15.35 34.95 27.10
C GLN A 699 -15.50 33.60 26.43
N GLY A 700 -15.00 33.51 25.20
CA GLY A 700 -14.85 32.26 24.47
C GLY A 700 -13.64 31.45 24.94
N PRO A 701 -13.61 30.13 24.64
CA PRO A 701 -12.52 29.24 25.02
C PRO A 701 -11.14 29.68 24.51
N ALA A 702 -11.06 30.34 23.34
CA ALA A 702 -9.77 30.77 22.79
C ALA A 702 -9.12 31.90 23.62
N LYS A 703 -9.90 32.86 24.11
CA LYS A 703 -9.37 33.96 24.96
C LYS A 703 -9.02 33.48 26.36
N VAL A 704 -9.81 32.56 26.89
CA VAL A 704 -9.62 31.98 28.21
C VAL A 704 -8.23 31.38 28.40
N LEU A 705 -7.67 30.75 27.35
CA LEU A 705 -6.28 30.26 27.35
C LEU A 705 -5.28 31.38 27.67
N SER A 706 -5.49 32.58 27.14
CA SER A 706 -4.60 33.73 27.39
C SER A 706 -4.67 34.25 28.83
N TYR A 707 -5.85 34.15 29.48
CA TYR A 707 -5.99 34.49 30.90
C TYR A 707 -5.33 33.44 31.79
N ALA A 708 -5.56 32.16 31.52
CA ALA A 708 -4.96 31.06 32.29
C ALA A 708 -3.42 31.07 32.22
N LYS A 709 -2.82 31.50 31.10
CA LYS A 709 -1.36 31.67 30.96
C LYS A 709 -0.77 32.78 31.86
N GLN A 710 -1.57 33.62 32.50
CA GLN A 710 -1.06 34.67 33.40
C GLN A 710 -0.64 34.12 34.77
N ILE A 711 -0.90 32.84 35.06
CA ILE A 711 -0.51 32.22 36.33
C ILE A 711 1.03 32.21 36.45
N PRO A 712 1.59 32.76 37.54
CA PRO A 712 3.03 32.79 37.75
C PRO A 712 3.58 31.40 38.10
N GLY A 713 4.87 31.18 37.82
CA GLY A 713 5.57 29.95 38.19
C GLY A 713 5.59 28.85 37.12
N TYR A 714 4.98 29.08 35.95
CA TYR A 714 5.03 28.16 34.82
C TYR A 714 5.74 28.78 33.61
N ASN A 715 6.62 28.00 33.00
CA ASN A 715 7.22 28.33 31.71
C ASN A 715 6.32 27.79 30.59
N TRP A 716 5.44 28.64 30.05
CA TRP A 716 4.43 28.23 29.07
C TRP A 716 5.01 27.94 27.70
N TYR A 717 4.48 26.91 27.06
CA TYR A 717 4.82 26.50 25.71
C TYR A 717 4.30 27.53 24.69
N GLU A 718 5.22 28.04 23.87
CA GLU A 718 4.95 28.94 22.76
C GLU A 718 5.72 28.47 21.52
N GLU A 719 4.98 28.36 20.42
CA GLU A 719 5.51 27.99 19.12
C GLU A 719 5.79 29.25 18.32
N SER A 720 7.06 29.61 18.17
CA SER A 720 7.51 30.78 17.41
C SER A 720 8.21 30.33 16.13
N GLY A 721 8.25 31.20 15.10
CA GLY A 721 8.95 30.91 13.84
C GLY A 721 10.46 30.61 13.99
N SER A 722 11.05 30.88 15.16
CA SER A 722 12.44 30.58 15.54
C SER A 722 12.63 29.31 16.37
N GLY A 723 11.54 28.58 16.67
CA GLY A 723 11.56 27.36 17.50
C GLY A 723 10.51 27.37 18.61
N ALA A 724 10.33 26.21 19.22
CA ALA A 724 9.43 26.02 20.35
C ALA A 724 10.18 26.18 21.69
N SER A 725 9.59 26.92 22.62
CA SER A 725 10.12 27.16 23.98
C SER A 725 9.03 26.94 25.01
N GLY A 726 9.38 26.48 26.22
CA GLY A 726 8.45 26.28 27.33
C GLY A 726 8.35 24.81 27.78
N SER A 727 8.00 24.62 29.05
CA SER A 727 7.95 23.30 29.71
C SER A 727 6.52 22.85 30.02
N TYR A 728 5.55 23.77 30.03
CA TYR A 728 4.16 23.51 30.39
C TYR A 728 3.18 24.02 29.35
N ARG A 729 2.03 23.37 29.24
CA ARG A 729 0.94 23.78 28.37
C ARG A 729 -0.41 23.63 29.05
N LEU A 730 -1.36 24.42 28.61
CA LEU A 730 -2.78 24.25 28.96
C LEU A 730 -3.40 23.30 27.94
N VAL A 731 -4.33 22.48 28.41
CA VAL A 731 -5.00 21.46 27.61
C VAL A 731 -6.48 21.42 27.98
N GLU A 732 -7.32 21.34 26.95
CA GLU A 732 -8.80 21.22 27.01
C GLU A 732 -9.49 22.32 27.83
N SER A 733 -10.01 23.35 27.16
CA SER A 733 -10.87 24.40 27.74
C SER A 733 -12.32 23.92 27.92
N ARG A 734 -12.54 22.93 28.79
CA ARG A 734 -13.86 22.30 28.99
C ARG A 734 -14.84 23.25 29.70
N PRO A 735 -16.05 23.48 29.17
CA PRO A 735 -17.07 24.24 29.89
C PRO A 735 -17.61 23.45 31.09
N VAL A 736 -17.69 24.10 32.25
CA VAL A 736 -18.27 23.55 33.49
C VAL A 736 -19.10 24.64 34.17
N THR A 737 -20.14 24.26 34.91
CA THR A 737 -21.01 25.23 35.59
C THR A 737 -20.91 25.04 37.09
N ARG A 738 -20.75 26.15 37.82
CA ARG A 738 -20.80 26.18 39.29
C ARG A 738 -21.67 27.35 39.73
N SER A 739 -22.66 27.08 40.58
CA SER A 739 -23.57 28.10 41.12
C SER A 739 -24.19 29.00 40.01
N ASP A 740 -24.61 28.38 38.90
CA ASP A 740 -25.19 29.05 37.71
C ASP A 740 -24.23 29.99 36.95
N ARG A 741 -22.92 29.92 37.23
CA ARG A 741 -21.87 30.64 36.51
C ARG A 741 -21.05 29.67 35.66
N LEU A 742 -20.71 30.12 34.45
CA LEU A 742 -19.95 29.32 33.50
C LEU A 742 -18.45 29.53 33.76
N TYR A 743 -17.74 28.42 33.92
CA TYR A 743 -16.30 28.37 34.03
C TYR A 743 -15.73 27.49 32.93
N TYR A 744 -14.46 27.71 32.60
CA TYR A 744 -13.68 26.82 31.78
C TYR A 744 -12.66 26.09 32.64
N MET A 745 -12.72 24.77 32.67
CA MET A 745 -11.79 23.89 33.36
C MET A 745 -10.63 23.52 32.44
N LEU A 746 -9.45 24.04 32.70
CA LEU A 746 -8.21 23.76 31.95
C LEU A 746 -7.25 22.93 32.79
N SER A 747 -6.59 21.96 32.14
CA SER A 747 -5.54 21.17 32.78
C SER A 747 -4.16 21.71 32.39
N ILE A 748 -3.30 21.90 33.39
CA ILE A 748 -1.88 22.19 33.21
C ILE A 748 -1.13 20.88 33.09
N THR A 749 -0.42 20.68 31.99
CA THR A 749 0.42 19.49 31.76
C THR A 749 1.82 19.93 31.35
N PRO A 750 2.86 19.11 31.56
CA PRO A 750 4.12 19.33 30.88
C PRO A 750 3.93 19.12 29.36
N VAL A 751 4.89 19.57 28.55
CA VAL A 751 4.80 19.48 27.07
C VAL A 751 4.71 18.03 26.58
N ASP A 752 5.24 17.08 27.34
CA ASP A 752 5.20 15.63 27.07
C ASP A 752 3.92 14.94 27.57
N TYR A 753 2.96 15.70 28.11
CA TYR A 753 1.70 15.25 28.70
C TYR A 753 1.83 14.14 29.76
N ALA A 754 2.96 14.07 30.48
CA ALA A 754 3.22 13.01 31.46
C ALA A 754 2.13 12.84 32.53
N ARG A 755 1.54 13.95 32.98
CA ARG A 755 0.50 13.99 34.02
C ARG A 755 -0.20 15.35 34.01
N VAL A 756 -1.34 15.42 34.70
CA VAL A 756 -1.93 16.70 35.11
C VAL A 756 -1.17 17.21 36.33
N VAL A 757 -0.54 18.38 36.21
CA VAL A 757 0.22 19.05 37.29
C VAL A 757 -0.69 19.96 38.12
N GLY A 758 -1.72 20.51 37.49
CA GLY A 758 -2.77 21.21 38.18
C GLY A 758 -3.95 21.51 37.28
N THR A 759 -5.06 21.90 37.89
CA THR A 759 -6.29 22.31 37.19
C THR A 759 -6.61 23.75 37.50
N VAL A 760 -7.02 24.51 36.50
CA VAL A 760 -7.36 25.93 36.61
C VAL A 760 -8.77 26.14 36.09
N PHE A 761 -9.52 27.00 36.77
CA PHE A 761 -10.82 27.45 36.31
C PHE A 761 -10.74 28.92 35.93
N VAL A 762 -11.31 29.26 34.78
CA VAL A 762 -11.45 30.67 34.37
C VAL A 762 -12.92 31.01 34.31
N ASP A 763 -13.33 32.01 35.07
CA ASP A 763 -14.69 32.55 35.05
C ASP A 763 -14.95 33.20 33.68
N ALA A 764 -15.96 32.72 32.97
CA ALA A 764 -16.31 33.24 31.65
C ALA A 764 -16.84 34.69 31.70
N GLU A 765 -17.39 35.13 32.84
CA GLU A 765 -17.95 36.49 33.01
C GLU A 765 -16.89 37.51 33.44
N THR A 766 -16.04 37.13 34.40
CA THR A 766 -15.11 38.08 35.06
C THR A 766 -13.66 37.94 34.61
N ASN A 767 -13.33 36.88 33.86
CA ASN A 767 -11.96 36.49 33.50
C ASN A 767 -11.10 36.09 34.71
N ALA A 768 -11.70 36.00 35.90
CA ALA A 768 -10.99 35.61 37.10
C ALA A 768 -10.44 34.19 36.95
N VAL A 769 -9.15 34.04 37.20
CA VAL A 769 -8.45 32.76 37.18
C VAL A 769 -8.43 32.21 38.60
N ILE A 770 -9.01 31.02 38.79
CA ILE A 770 -9.09 30.31 40.08
C ILE A 770 -8.27 29.03 40.00
N GLY A 771 -7.35 28.86 40.96
CA GLY A 771 -6.39 27.76 40.96
C GLY A 771 -4.95 28.27 40.80
N PRO A 772 -3.98 27.38 40.51
CA PRO A 772 -4.18 25.97 40.19
C PRO A 772 -4.57 25.11 41.41
N PHE A 773 -5.32 24.04 41.17
CA PHE A 773 -5.60 22.96 42.12
C PHE A 773 -4.66 21.80 41.80
N GLY A 774 -3.89 21.33 42.78
CA GLY A 774 -2.80 20.37 42.57
C GLY A 774 -3.26 18.91 42.42
N ASP A 775 -4.48 18.59 42.83
CA ASP A 775 -5.00 17.23 42.86
C ASP A 775 -6.47 17.15 42.45
N ARG A 776 -6.94 15.92 42.21
CA ARG A 776 -8.29 15.64 41.75
C ARG A 776 -9.35 15.92 42.82
N ALA A 777 -9.07 15.61 44.09
CA ALA A 777 -10.02 15.79 45.17
C ALA A 777 -10.29 17.27 45.42
N SER A 778 -9.24 18.10 45.47
CA SER A 778 -9.37 19.56 45.61
C SER A 778 -10.10 20.20 44.42
N THR A 779 -9.82 19.71 43.20
CA THR A 779 -10.49 20.16 41.97
C THR A 779 -12.00 19.90 42.02
N PHE A 780 -12.40 18.67 42.40
CA PHE A 780 -13.82 18.29 42.45
C PHE A 780 -14.55 18.85 43.66
N ALA A 781 -13.90 18.97 44.83
CA ALA A 781 -14.45 19.67 45.98
C ALA A 781 -14.78 21.12 45.63
N TRP A 782 -13.88 21.81 44.93
CA TRP A 782 -14.13 23.17 44.45
C TRP A 782 -15.30 23.23 43.45
N LEU A 783 -15.35 22.32 42.48
CA LEU A 783 -16.48 22.23 41.52
C LEU A 783 -17.82 21.97 42.21
N ALA A 784 -17.83 21.13 43.23
CA ALA A 784 -19.00 20.78 44.02
C ALA A 784 -19.50 21.91 44.93
N GLY A 785 -18.77 23.03 45.01
CA GLY A 785 -19.17 24.20 45.78
C GLY A 785 -18.37 24.43 47.06
N GLU A 786 -17.44 23.53 47.42
CA GLU A 786 -16.65 23.66 48.65
C GLU A 786 -15.62 24.80 48.56
N ALA A 787 -15.24 25.31 49.73
CA ALA A 787 -14.19 26.32 49.86
C ALA A 787 -12.83 25.62 49.94
N VAL A 788 -12.11 25.61 48.80
CA VAL A 788 -10.80 24.97 48.66
C VAL A 788 -9.75 26.04 48.38
N VAL A 789 -8.63 25.98 49.09
CA VAL A 789 -7.51 26.91 48.90
C VAL A 789 -6.69 26.48 47.67
N PRO A 790 -6.46 27.36 46.69
CA PRO A 790 -5.58 27.08 45.56
C PRO A 790 -4.16 26.73 45.99
N TRP A 791 -3.52 25.83 45.23
CA TRP A 791 -2.13 25.47 45.42
C TRP A 791 -1.20 26.56 44.85
N GLU A 792 -0.22 27.02 45.64
CA GLU A 792 0.80 27.97 45.19
C GLU A 792 2.06 27.24 44.68
N PRO A 793 2.42 27.35 43.39
CA PRO A 793 3.56 26.63 42.82
C PRO A 793 4.92 26.97 43.46
N GLN A 794 5.09 28.19 43.97
CA GLN A 794 6.38 28.68 44.48
C GLN A 794 6.72 28.23 45.91
N LYS A 795 5.74 27.81 46.73
CA LYS A 795 6.00 27.39 48.12
C LYS A 795 6.45 25.93 48.27
N HIS A 796 6.34 25.13 47.21
CA HIS A 796 6.59 23.69 47.24
C HIS A 796 7.59 23.21 46.17
N ALA A 797 8.43 24.10 45.65
CA ALA A 797 9.63 23.67 44.93
C ALA A 797 10.40 22.69 45.83
N GLU A 798 10.66 21.48 45.33
CA GLU A 798 11.34 20.43 46.08
C GLU A 798 12.64 20.98 46.72
N PRO A 799 12.95 20.64 47.98
CA PRO A 799 14.12 21.15 48.70
C PRO A 799 15.45 20.94 47.95
N TRP A 800 15.50 20.03 46.99
CA TRP A 800 16.71 19.72 46.21
C TRP A 800 17.13 20.82 45.24
N CYS A 801 16.20 21.62 44.70
CA CYS A 801 16.58 22.77 43.85
C CYS A 801 17.22 23.91 44.64
N ALA A 802 16.88 24.06 45.93
CA ALA A 802 17.54 25.03 46.82
C ALA A 802 18.93 24.54 47.29
N ALA A 803 19.17 23.23 47.27
CA ALA A 803 20.43 22.63 47.71
C ALA A 803 21.54 22.67 46.63
N LEU A 804 21.19 22.78 45.35
CA LEU A 804 22.14 22.87 44.24
C LEU A 804 22.20 24.31 43.69
N GLN A 805 22.85 25.21 44.45
CA GLN A 805 23.34 26.49 43.93
C GLN A 805 24.51 26.27 42.94
N VAL A 806 24.28 25.54 41.85
CA VAL A 806 25.25 25.40 40.77
C VAL A 806 24.70 26.11 39.55
N THR A 807 25.30 27.27 39.25
CA THR A 807 24.94 28.06 38.07
C THR A 807 25.40 27.33 36.79
N CYS A 808 24.68 27.48 35.67
CA CYS A 808 25.10 26.90 34.37
C CYS A 808 26.54 27.28 33.96
N ALA A 809 27.09 28.37 34.50
CA ALA A 809 28.49 28.76 34.32
C ALA A 809 29.48 27.75 34.94
N GLN A 810 29.14 27.15 36.09
CA GLN A 810 29.99 26.17 36.78
C GLN A 810 29.99 24.80 36.09
N ILE A 811 28.90 24.42 35.41
CA ILE A 811 28.86 23.17 34.62
C ILE A 811 29.75 23.29 33.36
N SER A 812 29.83 24.47 32.75
CA SER A 812 30.71 24.67 31.57
C SER A 812 32.21 24.54 31.87
N GLN A 813 32.62 24.69 33.13
CA GLN A 813 34.02 24.51 33.55
C GLN A 813 34.39 23.04 33.80
N LEU A 814 33.41 22.12 33.88
CA LEU A 814 33.64 20.71 34.18
C LEU A 814 33.65 19.80 32.93
N CYS A 815 33.34 20.32 31.74
CA CYS A 815 33.44 19.59 30.48
C CYS A 815 34.55 20.18 29.60
N PRO A 816 35.76 19.61 29.57
CA PRO A 816 36.71 19.95 28.52
C PRO A 816 36.18 19.39 27.19
N THR A 817 35.99 20.30 26.25
CA THR A 817 35.70 20.04 24.83
C THR A 817 36.58 18.92 24.27
N THR A 818 35.99 17.76 23.98
CA THR A 818 36.61 16.73 23.15
C THR A 818 35.92 16.75 21.79
N THR A 819 36.54 17.46 20.85
CA THR A 819 36.43 17.19 19.42
C THR A 819 36.84 15.75 19.17
N MET A 820 35.91 14.85 18.87
CA MET A 820 36.23 13.53 18.33
C MET A 820 36.00 13.53 16.81
N GLY A 821 37.12 13.50 16.07
CA GLY A 821 37.18 12.91 14.73
C GLY A 821 37.25 11.37 14.83
N PRO A 822 37.09 10.65 13.72
CA PRO A 822 36.90 9.21 13.73
C PRO A 822 38.24 8.50 13.65
N GLU A 823 38.56 7.69 14.66
CA GLU A 823 39.46 6.51 14.61
C GLU A 823 39.83 6.11 16.04
N LEU A 824 39.44 4.90 16.48
CA LEU A 824 40.37 3.87 16.93
C LEU A 824 39.64 2.68 17.57
N GLU A 825 39.94 1.53 16.99
CA GLU A 825 39.72 0.19 17.51
C GLU A 825 40.54 -0.08 18.79
N HIS A 826 40.12 -1.14 19.49
CA HIS A 826 40.85 -1.93 20.49
C HIS A 826 40.94 -1.41 21.94
N GLY A 827 40.38 -2.23 22.84
CA GLY A 827 41.10 -2.68 24.03
C GLY A 827 40.60 -2.16 25.38
N GLY A 828 39.71 -2.94 26.01
CA GLY A 828 39.69 -3.32 27.43
C GLY A 828 39.71 -2.27 28.55
N MET A 829 38.81 -2.49 29.52
CA MET A 829 38.77 -2.10 30.95
C MET A 829 37.58 -1.18 31.27
N ASP A 830 36.85 -1.34 32.37
CA ASP A 830 36.73 -2.44 33.33
C ASP A 830 35.36 -2.24 34.00
N GLY A 831 34.68 -3.34 34.30
CA GLY A 831 33.30 -3.31 34.81
C GLY A 831 33.28 -3.15 36.32
N SER A 832 33.37 -1.92 36.81
CA SER A 832 33.04 -1.62 38.21
C SER A 832 32.85 -0.12 38.43
N LEU A 833 31.63 0.39 38.21
CA LEU A 833 31.10 1.63 38.82
C LEU A 833 29.71 1.99 38.25
N LEU A 834 28.74 1.07 38.26
CA LEU A 834 27.33 1.43 38.08
C LEU A 834 26.44 0.53 38.96
N THR A 835 26.51 0.77 40.27
CA THR A 835 25.44 0.40 41.19
C THR A 835 25.38 1.47 42.27
N GLN A 836 24.43 2.39 42.17
CA GLN A 836 23.46 2.73 43.22
C GLN A 836 22.48 3.84 42.73
N PRO A 837 21.25 3.87 43.28
CA PRO A 837 20.02 4.28 42.59
C PRO A 837 19.81 5.79 42.48
#